data_AF-V4JI33-F1
#
_entry.id   AF-V4JI33-F1
#
_cell.length_a   1.000
_cell.length_b   1.000
_cell.length_c   1.000
_cell.angle_alpha   90.00
_cell.angle_beta   90.00
_cell.angle_gamma   90.00
#
_symmetry.space_group_name_H-M   'P 1'
#
loop_
_entity.id
_entity.type
_entity.pdbx_description
1 polymer ?
#
loop_
_entity_poly.entity_id
_entity_poly.type
_entity_poly.pdbx_seq_one_letter_code
_entity_poly.pdbx_strand_id
1 'polypeptide(L)'
;MHARGLLPWGNALLLLLFALVFCPGAWATDRQEAKAAAAAAETAREQAIAAGVEIDDEIISMLEEIPGLIASRQYTRTVEVAAEAERALALLSATGASAQKDRVSGLEELVGGIEQRLKASNQAIALLQDAAEGNSRAIAGQSALFADTVARLDPLTQRVQGLTEQAQKLNAANQQQDNAIEDNGLKIYATLMGMNDSKDVLDALNQRLDRIVQRGSALPQRGAAEAEAEAEMEPTDAGDSAESGLLLALVLGLAFPVGVILFEAGRPATGGGLDPGSHGLLAWLGAGLGFVALGFGIMFGPSIGGLIGAPLHSLPDLLEAGNSSDLSESLRLLSMQLPLTGAIGLIACSAVYGRLSAVGCLLAALIAGAVVYPLFGHWTLTDSTGPEGAGWLTDAGFQDPGAATGLAALAGSMALALAFGLGRDRSQKPMLEPEASRVDCAPGQTACAPAQAGSWAAAGALILWAAWLVSVLATAPDMGAVPWLALSSAAAAAGAALAVVLIGSLFPGSSGWGRRLPGGLLVGVVAASAAYAIASVLQMLLLGITTGLVYLAAVRILGNRLGEAADLALMFAVAGTCGSLAPGVFGPEGLLGAGVVGGVLMQSFGLALALALALGAGLLLALLLRSLSWLRVAGS
;
A
#
# COMPACT_ATOMS: atom_id res chain seq x y z
N MET A 1 33.22 25.84 67.87
CA MET A 1 34.45 25.34 68.50
C MET A 1 35.39 24.93 67.38
N HIS A 2 36.39 25.76 67.06
CA HIS A 2 37.77 25.61 67.55
C HIS A 2 38.36 24.24 67.14
N ALA A 3 39.05 24.12 66.00
CA ALA A 3 40.39 24.64 65.66
C ALA A 3 41.55 23.76 66.18
N ARG A 4 42.54 23.59 65.28
CA ARG A 4 43.97 23.24 65.49
C ARG A 4 44.26 21.74 65.61
N GLY A 5 45.35 21.19 65.07
CA GLY A 5 46.55 21.71 64.37
C GLY A 5 47.23 20.50 63.70
N LEU A 6 48.14 20.61 62.74
CA LEU A 6 49.49 21.21 62.76
C LEU A 6 49.96 21.27 61.27
N LEU A 7 50.27 22.41 60.63
CA LEU A 7 51.56 23.15 60.56
C LEU A 7 52.81 22.27 60.31
N PRO A 8 53.87 22.75 59.61
CA PRO A 8 53.92 23.37 58.28
C PRO A 8 55.20 22.95 57.48
N TRP A 9 55.09 22.22 56.37
CA TRP A 9 56.28 21.84 55.57
C TRP A 9 56.17 22.21 54.07
N GLY A 10 55.17 22.99 53.67
CA GLY A 10 54.99 23.39 52.27
C GLY A 10 55.96 24.47 51.77
N ASN A 11 56.33 25.42 52.63
CA ASN A 11 57.09 26.60 52.17
C ASN A 11 58.62 26.44 52.25
N ALA A 12 59.12 25.48 53.05
CA ALA A 12 60.55 25.18 53.08
C ALA A 12 60.97 24.31 51.87
N LEU A 13 60.10 23.41 51.40
CA LEU A 13 60.36 22.56 50.23
C LEU A 13 60.25 23.35 48.92
N LEU A 14 59.32 24.31 48.84
CA LEU A 14 59.20 25.22 47.69
C LEU A 14 60.34 26.23 47.63
N LEU A 15 60.88 26.72 48.75
CA LEU A 15 62.08 27.56 48.74
C LEU A 15 63.37 26.75 48.50
N LEU A 16 63.45 25.47 48.89
CA LEU A 16 64.56 24.58 48.52
C LEU A 16 64.51 24.15 47.04
N LEU A 17 63.32 23.99 46.46
CA LEU A 17 63.16 23.73 45.02
C LEU A 17 63.36 25.00 44.18
N PHE A 18 63.04 26.20 44.69
CA PHE A 18 63.41 27.45 44.03
C PHE A 18 64.91 27.77 44.15
N ALA A 19 65.56 27.35 45.24
CA ALA A 19 67.00 27.51 45.44
C ALA A 19 67.87 26.46 44.70
N LEU A 20 67.27 25.39 44.17
CA LEU A 20 67.96 24.37 43.35
C LEU A 20 67.73 24.52 41.84
N VAL A 21 66.88 25.46 41.41
CA VAL A 21 66.72 25.84 39.99
C VAL A 21 67.58 27.07 39.63
N PHE A 22 68.12 27.78 40.62
CA PHE A 22 69.09 28.86 40.41
C PHE A 22 70.54 28.35 40.55
N CYS A 23 71.20 28.21 39.39
CA CYS A 23 72.61 27.88 39.15
C CYS A 23 73.05 26.42 39.34
N PRO A 24 73.54 25.80 38.24
CA PRO A 24 74.97 25.84 38.01
C PRO A 24 75.30 26.83 36.88
N GLY A 25 76.30 27.65 37.12
CA GLY A 25 76.65 28.79 36.29
C GLY A 25 77.04 28.41 34.87
N ALA A 26 76.62 29.25 33.94
CA ALA A 26 77.32 29.46 32.69
C ALA A 26 77.78 30.94 32.67
N TRP A 27 78.65 31.29 33.61
CA TRP A 27 79.38 32.54 33.50
C TRP A 27 80.39 32.37 32.39
N ALA A 28 80.02 32.68 31.15
CA ALA A 28 81.01 32.84 30.11
C ALA A 28 81.90 34.03 30.48
N THR A 29 83.14 33.75 30.87
CA THR A 29 84.13 34.79 31.14
C THR A 29 84.86 35.21 29.86
N ASP A 30 84.75 34.40 28.79
CA ASP A 30 85.41 34.63 27.51
C ASP A 30 84.47 34.49 26.30
N ARG A 31 84.81 35.21 25.22
CA ARG A 31 84.11 35.25 23.93
C ARG A 31 84.05 33.89 23.23
N GLN A 32 85.00 33.00 23.51
CA GLN A 32 85.02 31.66 22.91
C GLN A 32 83.88 30.77 23.43
N GLU A 33 83.57 30.84 24.72
CA GLU A 33 82.46 30.07 25.33
C GLU A 33 81.10 30.54 24.81
N ALA A 34 80.90 31.85 24.68
CA ALA A 34 79.68 32.42 24.09
C ALA A 34 79.48 32.03 22.61
N LYS A 35 80.58 31.94 21.83
CA LYS A 35 80.52 31.47 20.44
C LYS A 35 80.23 29.97 20.33
N ALA A 36 80.76 29.16 21.23
CA ALA A 36 80.50 27.72 21.26
C ALA A 36 79.03 27.42 21.60
N ALA A 37 78.45 28.14 22.56
CA ALA A 37 77.03 28.02 22.90
C ALA A 37 76.11 28.47 21.75
N ALA A 38 76.45 29.56 21.06
CA ALA A 38 75.72 30.02 19.88
C ALA A 38 75.71 28.97 18.75
N ALA A 39 76.87 28.34 18.48
CA ALA A 39 76.98 27.28 17.48
C ALA A 39 76.17 26.04 17.87
N ALA A 40 76.14 25.66 19.14
CA ALA A 40 75.33 24.54 19.63
C ALA A 40 73.82 24.78 19.39
N ALA A 41 73.33 25.98 19.70
CA ALA A 41 71.94 26.35 19.46
C ALA A 41 71.56 26.35 17.97
N GLU A 42 72.47 26.80 17.08
CA GLU A 42 72.27 26.72 15.63
C GLU A 42 72.23 25.27 15.12
N THR A 43 73.12 24.41 15.63
CA THR A 43 73.07 22.98 15.25
C THR A 43 71.79 22.29 15.72
N ALA A 44 71.25 22.67 16.89
CA ALA A 44 69.98 22.17 17.37
C ALA A 44 68.81 22.64 16.50
N ARG A 45 68.86 23.88 15.99
CA ARG A 45 67.89 24.41 15.03
C ARG A 45 67.92 23.61 13.72
N GLU A 46 69.10 23.35 13.17
CA GLU A 46 69.25 22.57 11.93
C GLU A 46 68.71 21.14 12.10
N GLN A 47 68.95 20.50 13.25
CA GLN A 47 68.41 19.19 13.57
C GLN A 47 66.87 19.19 13.66
N ALA A 48 66.27 20.23 14.26
CA ALA A 48 64.82 20.37 14.35
C ALA A 48 64.17 20.59 12.96
N ILE A 49 64.79 21.40 12.09
CA ILE A 49 64.34 21.62 10.71
C ILE A 49 64.46 20.32 9.90
N ALA A 50 65.57 19.59 10.04
CA ALA A 50 65.76 18.31 9.37
C ALA A 50 64.74 17.23 9.82
N ALA A 51 64.24 17.33 11.06
CA ALA A 51 63.17 16.50 11.58
C ALA A 51 61.76 16.97 11.17
N GLY A 52 61.63 18.06 10.39
CA GLY A 52 60.36 18.58 9.89
C GLY A 52 59.49 19.26 10.95
N VAL A 53 60.09 19.70 12.07
CA VAL A 53 59.39 20.37 13.16
C VAL A 53 59.21 21.85 12.82
N GLU A 54 57.98 22.35 12.91
CA GLU A 54 57.67 23.77 12.76
C GLU A 54 58.16 24.53 14.01
N ILE A 55 59.05 25.52 13.82
CA ILE A 55 59.70 26.24 14.90
C ILE A 55 58.94 27.54 15.16
N ASP A 56 58.54 27.77 16.41
CA ASP A 56 57.83 28.98 16.82
C ASP A 56 58.65 30.26 16.58
N ASP A 57 57.96 31.34 16.21
CA ASP A 57 58.56 32.66 15.94
C ASP A 57 59.37 33.21 17.14
N GLU A 58 58.99 32.84 18.36
CA GLU A 58 59.69 33.21 19.59
C GLU A 58 61.11 32.62 19.66
N ILE A 59 61.28 31.36 19.23
CA ILE A 59 62.58 30.69 19.18
C ILE A 59 63.45 31.27 18.05
N ILE A 60 62.83 31.61 16.92
CA ILE A 60 63.50 32.28 15.81
C ILE A 60 64.04 33.64 16.27
N SER A 61 63.23 34.44 16.97
CA SER A 61 63.63 35.72 17.52
C SER A 61 64.78 35.60 18.53
N MET A 62 64.77 34.57 19.40
CA MET A 62 65.87 34.34 20.35
C MET A 62 67.19 34.03 19.63
N LEU A 63 67.15 33.22 18.56
CA LEU A 63 68.34 32.88 17.78
C LEU A 63 68.90 34.07 16.98
N GLU A 64 68.02 34.97 16.51
CA GLU A 64 68.43 36.20 15.81
C GLU A 64 69.05 37.26 16.74
N GLU A 65 68.76 37.24 18.05
CA GLU A 65 69.34 38.18 19.03
C GLU A 65 70.82 37.84 19.36
N ILE A 66 71.19 36.55 19.28
CA ILE A 66 72.50 36.01 19.69
C ILE A 66 73.71 36.73 19.05
N PRO A 67 73.77 36.99 17.73
CA PRO A 67 74.88 37.71 17.11
C PRO A 67 75.06 39.13 17.66
N GLY A 68 73.96 39.83 17.97
CA GLY A 68 73.98 41.18 18.56
C GLY A 68 74.51 41.21 19.99
N LEU A 69 74.21 40.16 20.77
CA LEU A 69 74.72 39.99 22.13
C LEU A 69 76.23 39.71 22.16
N ILE A 70 76.75 38.94 21.19
CA ILE A 70 78.19 38.70 21.05
C ILE A 70 78.94 39.99 20.66
N ALA A 71 78.37 40.81 19.77
CA ALA A 71 78.96 42.07 19.33
C ALA A 71 79.03 43.13 20.44
N SER A 72 78.02 43.15 21.32
CA SER A 72 77.92 44.05 22.48
C SER A 72 78.69 43.56 23.71
N ARG A 73 79.44 42.44 23.60
CA ARG A 73 80.24 41.80 24.67
C ARG A 73 79.40 41.30 25.86
N GLN A 74 78.12 41.03 25.67
CA GLN A 74 77.23 40.49 26.70
C GLN A 74 77.28 38.95 26.72
N TYR A 75 78.47 38.39 26.97
CA TYR A 75 78.74 36.96 26.78
C TYR A 75 77.92 36.03 27.67
N THR A 76 77.65 36.43 28.92
CA THR A 76 76.80 35.66 29.84
C THR A 76 75.37 35.54 29.31
N ARG A 77 74.82 36.66 28.82
CA ARG A 77 73.47 36.70 28.25
C ARG A 77 73.36 35.91 26.96
N THR A 78 74.42 35.89 26.14
CA THR A 78 74.49 35.04 24.94
C THR A 78 74.33 33.55 25.29
N VAL A 79 75.00 33.07 26.34
CA VAL A 79 74.93 31.65 26.72
C VAL A 79 73.57 31.29 27.33
N GLU A 80 72.98 32.18 28.11
CA GLU A 80 71.63 31.99 28.66
C GLU A 80 70.58 31.84 27.54
N VAL A 81 70.56 32.78 26.60
CA VAL A 81 69.61 32.77 25.46
C VAL A 81 69.85 31.56 24.55
N ALA A 82 71.10 31.19 24.29
CA ALA A 82 71.43 30.01 23.49
C ALA A 82 70.97 28.70 24.15
N ALA A 83 71.17 28.55 25.46
CA ALA A 83 70.75 27.36 26.20
C ALA A 83 69.22 27.26 26.34
N GLU A 84 68.53 28.39 26.42
CA GLU A 84 67.07 28.45 26.44
C GLU A 84 66.47 28.05 25.09
N ALA A 85 67.02 28.57 23.98
CA ALA A 85 66.63 28.19 22.63
C ALA A 85 66.86 26.69 22.36
N GLU A 86 68.00 26.14 22.79
CA GLU A 86 68.32 24.71 22.63
C GLU A 86 67.32 23.81 23.39
N ARG A 87 66.95 24.17 24.63
CA ARG A 87 65.96 23.42 25.42
C ARG A 87 64.56 23.48 24.81
N ALA A 88 64.16 24.64 24.30
CA ALA A 88 62.86 24.80 23.65
C ALA A 88 62.75 23.94 22.38
N LEU A 89 63.81 23.92 21.55
CA LEU A 89 63.89 23.06 20.37
C LEU A 89 63.87 21.56 20.72
N ALA A 90 64.57 21.15 21.78
CA ALA A 90 64.56 19.76 22.24
C ALA A 90 63.16 19.31 22.67
N LEU A 91 62.40 20.15 23.38
CA LEU A 91 61.03 19.83 23.79
C LEU A 91 60.08 19.70 22.59
N LEU A 92 60.15 20.63 21.63
CA LEU A 92 59.35 20.61 20.41
C LEU A 92 59.60 19.34 19.57
N SER A 93 60.87 18.94 19.44
CA SER A 93 61.24 17.72 18.71
C SER A 93 60.70 16.45 19.36
N ALA A 94 60.64 16.39 20.70
CA ALA A 94 60.10 15.26 21.44
C ALA A 94 58.57 15.15 21.27
N THR A 95 57.85 16.27 21.27
CA THR A 95 56.39 16.29 21.08
C THR A 95 55.96 16.03 19.64
N GLY A 96 56.74 16.49 18.65
CA GLY A 96 56.48 16.22 17.22
C GLY A 96 56.64 14.74 16.87
N ALA A 97 57.69 14.09 17.40
CA ALA A 97 57.98 12.68 17.14
C ALA A 97 56.89 11.73 17.68
N SER A 98 56.28 12.02 18.84
CA SER A 98 55.18 11.20 19.37
C SER A 98 53.90 11.36 18.56
N ALA A 99 53.53 12.59 18.19
CA ALA A 99 52.31 12.87 17.43
C ALA A 99 52.36 12.27 16.01
N GLN A 100 53.54 12.25 15.38
CA GLN A 100 53.71 11.63 14.06
C GLN A 100 53.66 10.10 14.14
N LYS A 101 54.22 9.49 15.18
CA LYS A 101 54.15 8.04 15.41
C LYS A 101 52.71 7.55 15.60
N ASP A 102 51.92 8.26 16.40
CA ASP A 102 50.52 7.91 16.66
C ASP A 102 49.65 8.03 15.40
N ARG A 103 49.92 9.03 14.55
CA ARG A 103 49.27 9.20 13.24
C ARG A 103 49.58 8.05 12.28
N VAL A 104 50.84 7.61 12.23
CA VAL A 104 51.25 6.50 11.34
C VAL A 104 50.62 5.19 11.81
N SER A 105 50.60 4.89 13.11
CA SER A 105 49.95 3.68 13.63
C SER A 105 48.44 3.67 13.39
N GLY A 106 47.76 4.83 13.51
CA GLY A 106 46.32 4.92 13.22
C GLY A 106 45.99 4.71 11.74
N LEU A 107 46.88 5.13 10.84
CA LEU A 107 46.73 4.87 9.40
C LEU A 107 46.97 3.40 9.05
N GLU A 108 47.95 2.74 9.67
CA GLU A 108 48.19 1.30 9.47
C GLU A 108 46.99 0.45 9.92
N GLU A 109 46.34 0.81 11.03
CA GLU A 109 45.15 0.11 11.53
C GLU A 109 43.94 0.30 10.60
N LEU A 110 43.74 1.51 10.05
CA LEU A 110 42.71 1.79 9.06
C LEU A 110 42.92 1.03 7.75
N VAL A 111 44.16 0.98 7.25
CA VAL A 111 44.51 0.24 6.03
C VAL A 111 44.26 -1.26 6.22
N GLY A 112 44.67 -1.83 7.36
CA GLY A 112 44.39 -3.23 7.69
C GLY A 112 42.89 -3.55 7.76
N GLY A 113 42.09 -2.64 8.33
CA GLY A 113 40.63 -2.77 8.37
C GLY A 113 39.98 -2.73 6.98
N ILE A 114 40.48 -1.90 6.07
CA ILE A 114 40.02 -1.81 4.68
C ILE A 114 40.40 -3.08 3.91
N GLU A 115 41.63 -3.58 4.04
CA GLU A 115 42.07 -4.83 3.40
C GLU A 115 41.21 -6.03 3.83
N GLN A 116 40.88 -6.12 5.12
CA GLN A 116 40.03 -7.20 5.64
C GLN A 116 38.60 -7.13 5.08
N ARG A 117 38.02 -5.93 4.99
CA ARG A 117 36.70 -5.73 4.37
C ARG A 117 36.72 -6.05 2.87
N LEU A 118 37.78 -5.66 2.16
CA LEU A 118 37.95 -5.97 0.73
C LEU A 118 38.02 -7.48 0.49
N LYS A 119 38.76 -8.21 1.35
CA LYS A 119 38.87 -9.67 1.28
C LYS A 119 37.52 -10.35 1.55
N ALA A 120 36.75 -9.88 2.54
CA ALA A 120 35.41 -10.38 2.81
C ALA A 120 34.43 -10.10 1.65
N SER A 121 34.50 -8.90 1.05
CA SER A 121 33.69 -8.54 -0.10
C SER A 121 34.00 -9.41 -1.32
N ASN A 122 35.27 -9.70 -1.59
CA ASN A 122 35.66 -10.59 -2.69
C ASN A 122 35.17 -12.02 -2.50
N GLN A 123 35.14 -12.53 -1.25
CA GLN A 123 34.55 -13.84 -0.95
C GLN A 123 33.03 -13.85 -1.17
N ALA A 124 32.33 -12.77 -0.78
CA ALA A 124 30.90 -12.65 -1.01
C ALA A 124 30.56 -12.61 -2.52
N ILE A 125 31.35 -11.89 -3.32
CA ILE A 125 31.20 -11.85 -4.78
C ILE A 125 31.38 -13.24 -5.39
N ALA A 126 32.38 -14.01 -4.95
CA ALA A 126 32.60 -15.37 -5.44
C ALA A 126 31.41 -16.31 -5.12
N LEU A 127 30.82 -16.20 -3.91
CA LEU A 127 29.64 -16.97 -3.54
C LEU A 127 28.40 -16.59 -4.37
N LEU A 128 28.23 -15.29 -4.66
CA LEU A 128 27.14 -14.81 -5.51
C LEU A 128 27.29 -15.27 -6.95
N GLN A 129 28.52 -15.33 -7.48
CA GLN A 129 28.79 -15.86 -8.82
C GLN A 129 28.47 -17.36 -8.91
N ASP A 130 28.87 -18.15 -7.91
CA ASP A 130 28.58 -19.59 -7.86
C ASP A 130 27.06 -19.85 -7.73
N ALA A 131 26.36 -19.05 -6.91
CA ALA A 131 24.90 -19.12 -6.79
C ALA A 131 24.18 -18.71 -8.10
N ALA A 132 24.69 -17.69 -8.81
CA ALA A 132 24.15 -17.25 -10.09
C ALA A 132 24.33 -18.33 -11.17
N GLU A 133 25.48 -19.00 -11.22
CA GLU A 133 25.69 -20.16 -12.11
C GLU A 133 24.76 -21.32 -11.76
N GLY A 134 24.58 -21.62 -10.47
CA GLY A 134 23.64 -22.65 -10.01
C GLY A 134 22.21 -22.37 -10.45
N ASN A 135 21.76 -21.13 -10.29
CA ASN A 135 20.44 -20.69 -10.74
C ASN A 135 20.30 -20.74 -12.26
N SER A 136 21.32 -20.33 -13.02
CA SER A 136 21.31 -20.43 -14.48
C SER A 136 21.13 -21.87 -14.96
N ARG A 137 21.80 -22.84 -14.31
CA ARG A 137 21.65 -24.28 -14.63
C ARG A 137 20.25 -24.80 -14.27
N ALA A 138 19.70 -24.37 -13.14
CA ALA A 138 18.35 -24.75 -12.73
C ALA A 138 17.27 -24.22 -13.68
N ILE A 139 17.40 -22.96 -14.12
CA ILE A 139 16.51 -22.34 -15.11
C ILE A 139 16.58 -23.09 -16.45
N ALA A 140 17.80 -23.41 -16.92
CA ALA A 140 17.96 -24.21 -18.14
C ALA A 140 17.29 -25.59 -18.02
N GLY A 141 17.42 -26.26 -16.86
CA GLY A 141 16.73 -27.51 -16.59
C GLY A 141 15.20 -27.39 -16.61
N GLN A 142 14.65 -26.33 -16.02
CA GLN A 142 13.21 -26.06 -16.05
C GLN A 142 12.72 -25.74 -17.47
N SER A 143 13.46 -24.95 -18.26
CA SER A 143 13.08 -24.68 -19.65
C SER A 143 13.01 -25.95 -20.51
N ALA A 144 13.89 -26.93 -20.27
CA ALA A 144 13.86 -28.22 -20.96
C ALA A 144 12.63 -29.06 -20.54
N LEU A 145 12.26 -29.05 -19.26
CA LEU A 145 11.04 -29.70 -18.76
C LEU A 145 9.77 -29.05 -19.30
N PHE A 146 9.75 -27.72 -19.39
CA PHE A 146 8.64 -26.98 -20.01
C PHE A 146 8.52 -27.30 -21.50
N ALA A 147 9.63 -27.35 -22.24
CA ALA A 147 9.61 -27.72 -23.65
C ALA A 147 9.08 -29.14 -23.88
N ASP A 148 9.46 -30.12 -23.05
CA ASP A 148 8.90 -31.49 -23.10
C ASP A 148 7.41 -31.51 -22.76
N THR A 149 6.98 -30.71 -21.78
CA THR A 149 5.57 -30.61 -21.38
C THR A 149 4.72 -29.99 -22.48
N VAL A 150 5.22 -28.93 -23.15
CA VAL A 150 4.56 -28.30 -24.29
C VAL A 150 4.47 -29.26 -25.48
N ALA A 151 5.54 -30.00 -25.79
CA ALA A 151 5.52 -31.01 -26.85
C ALA A 151 4.50 -32.14 -26.60
N ARG A 152 4.17 -32.44 -25.34
CA ARG A 152 3.10 -33.40 -24.98
C ARG A 152 1.68 -32.81 -25.11
N LEU A 153 1.53 -31.49 -25.15
CA LEU A 153 0.23 -30.81 -25.30
C LEU A 153 -0.20 -30.67 -26.76
N ASP A 154 0.73 -30.56 -27.70
CA ASP A 154 0.44 -30.49 -29.14
C ASP A 154 -0.53 -31.55 -29.68
N PRO A 155 -0.38 -32.86 -29.37
CA PRO A 155 -1.34 -33.87 -29.85
C PRO A 155 -2.73 -33.72 -29.20
N LEU A 156 -2.83 -33.13 -28.01
CA LEU A 156 -4.12 -32.85 -27.37
C LEU A 156 -4.80 -31.64 -28.04
N THR A 157 -4.04 -30.60 -28.36
CA THR A 157 -4.53 -29.43 -29.11
C THR A 157 -5.09 -29.83 -30.47
N GLN A 158 -4.37 -30.67 -31.23
CA GLN A 158 -4.86 -31.21 -32.51
C GLN A 158 -6.15 -32.03 -32.34
N ARG A 159 -6.26 -32.80 -31.26
CA ARG A 159 -7.45 -33.62 -30.98
C ARG A 159 -8.66 -32.77 -30.60
N VAL A 160 -8.47 -31.66 -29.89
CA VAL A 160 -9.53 -30.68 -29.57
C VAL A 160 -9.98 -29.94 -30.83
N GLN A 161 -9.05 -29.54 -31.70
CA GLN A 161 -9.39 -28.94 -32.99
C GLN A 161 -10.20 -29.91 -33.86
N GLY A 162 -9.79 -31.18 -33.97
CA GLY A 162 -10.54 -32.20 -34.69
C GLY A 162 -11.95 -32.46 -34.13
N LEU A 163 -12.12 -32.43 -32.80
CA LEU A 163 -13.44 -32.53 -32.16
C LEU A 163 -14.31 -31.30 -32.44
N THR A 164 -13.70 -30.11 -32.51
CA THR A 164 -14.41 -28.86 -32.81
C THR A 164 -14.92 -28.86 -34.24
N GLU A 165 -14.11 -29.29 -35.21
CA GLU A 165 -14.54 -29.46 -36.60
C GLU A 165 -15.65 -30.51 -36.75
N GLN A 166 -15.56 -31.62 -36.01
CA GLN A 166 -16.64 -32.63 -35.97
C GLN A 166 -17.94 -32.05 -35.42
N ALA A 167 -17.87 -31.28 -34.33
CA ALA A 167 -19.03 -30.63 -33.74
C ALA A 167 -19.67 -29.62 -34.70
N GLN A 168 -18.86 -28.84 -35.43
CA GLN A 168 -19.36 -27.91 -36.46
C GLN A 168 -20.05 -28.65 -37.61
N LYS A 169 -19.48 -29.77 -38.09
CA LYS A 169 -20.10 -30.60 -39.13
C LYS A 169 -21.42 -31.22 -38.67
N LEU A 170 -21.49 -31.71 -37.43
CA LEU A 170 -22.72 -32.22 -36.83
C LEU A 170 -23.78 -31.13 -36.70
N ASN A 171 -23.39 -29.92 -36.29
CA ASN A 171 -24.31 -28.79 -36.18
C ASN A 171 -24.88 -28.38 -37.54
N ALA A 172 -24.03 -28.31 -38.58
CA ALA A 172 -24.48 -28.02 -39.95
C ALA A 172 -25.42 -29.10 -40.50
N ALA A 173 -25.15 -30.39 -40.20
CA ALA A 173 -26.03 -31.49 -40.58
C ALA A 173 -27.40 -31.42 -39.88
N ASN A 174 -27.44 -31.04 -38.60
CA ASN A 174 -28.70 -30.84 -37.87
C ASN A 174 -29.51 -29.68 -38.47
N GLN A 175 -28.87 -28.53 -38.76
CA GLN A 175 -29.56 -27.41 -39.42
C GLN A 175 -30.13 -27.80 -40.78
N GLN A 176 -29.42 -28.63 -41.55
CA GLN A 176 -29.92 -29.13 -42.82
C GLN A 176 -31.13 -30.08 -42.64
N GLN A 177 -31.15 -30.90 -41.58
CA GLN A 177 -32.31 -31.73 -41.25
C GLN A 177 -33.51 -30.88 -40.81
N ASP A 178 -33.29 -29.85 -39.99
CA ASP A 178 -34.36 -28.95 -39.54
C ASP A 178 -35.00 -28.24 -40.73
N ASN A 179 -34.19 -27.70 -41.65
CA ASN A 179 -34.69 -27.09 -42.89
C ASN A 179 -35.47 -28.08 -43.76
N ALA A 180 -35.03 -29.35 -43.83
CA ALA A 180 -35.73 -30.39 -44.58
C ALA A 180 -37.06 -30.80 -43.91
N ILE A 181 -37.13 -30.79 -42.57
CA ILE A 181 -38.36 -31.04 -41.82
C ILE A 181 -39.35 -29.91 -42.06
N GLU A 182 -38.88 -28.66 -42.05
CA GLU A 182 -39.71 -27.48 -42.33
C GLU A 182 -40.26 -27.50 -43.76
N ASP A 183 -39.42 -27.78 -44.75
CA ASP A 183 -39.82 -27.93 -46.16
C ASP A 183 -40.83 -29.06 -46.37
N ASN A 184 -40.62 -30.20 -45.71
CA ASN A 184 -41.56 -31.32 -45.78
C ASN A 184 -42.88 -30.99 -45.08
N GLY A 185 -42.83 -30.28 -43.95
CA GLY A 185 -44.02 -29.76 -43.26
C GLY A 185 -44.83 -28.81 -44.14
N LEU A 186 -44.15 -27.89 -44.83
CA LEU A 186 -44.74 -26.98 -45.82
C LEU A 186 -45.38 -27.74 -46.99
N LYS A 187 -44.72 -28.76 -47.54
CA LYS A 187 -45.26 -29.60 -48.62
C LYS A 187 -46.48 -30.41 -48.18
N ILE A 188 -46.45 -30.97 -46.98
CA ILE A 188 -47.59 -31.70 -46.41
C ILE A 188 -48.79 -30.76 -46.25
N TYR A 189 -48.55 -29.55 -45.73
CA TYR A 189 -49.60 -28.54 -45.56
C TYR A 189 -50.14 -28.03 -46.90
N ALA A 190 -49.27 -27.80 -47.90
CA ALA A 190 -49.65 -27.45 -49.27
C ALA A 190 -50.57 -28.50 -49.89
N THR A 191 -50.21 -29.79 -49.74
CA THR A 191 -50.96 -30.94 -50.25
C THR A 191 -52.34 -31.06 -49.58
N LEU A 192 -52.42 -30.87 -48.25
CA LEU A 192 -53.66 -30.90 -47.49
C LEU A 192 -54.62 -29.74 -47.83
N MET A 193 -54.07 -28.59 -48.20
CA MET A 193 -54.84 -27.39 -48.53
C MET A 193 -55.12 -27.23 -50.04
N GLY A 194 -54.67 -28.19 -50.88
CA GLY A 194 -54.87 -28.15 -52.34
C GLY A 194 -54.11 -27.01 -53.04
N MET A 195 -53.03 -26.51 -52.43
CA MET A 195 -52.20 -25.43 -52.97
C MET A 195 -50.94 -26.03 -53.62
N ASN A 196 -50.60 -25.58 -54.83
CA ASN A 196 -49.52 -26.17 -55.63
C ASN A 196 -48.15 -25.48 -55.46
N ASP A 197 -48.08 -24.35 -54.73
CA ASP A 197 -46.87 -23.54 -54.58
C ASP A 197 -46.58 -23.22 -53.10
N SER A 198 -45.32 -23.38 -52.68
CA SER A 198 -44.89 -23.18 -51.29
C SER A 198 -44.97 -21.70 -50.86
N LYS A 199 -44.90 -20.79 -51.84
CA LYS A 199 -45.03 -19.35 -51.62
C LYS A 199 -46.45 -18.94 -51.24
N ASP A 200 -47.46 -19.55 -51.85
CA ASP A 200 -48.88 -19.30 -51.53
C ASP A 200 -49.22 -19.77 -50.11
N VAL A 201 -48.56 -20.85 -49.65
CA VAL A 201 -48.71 -21.36 -48.29
C VAL A 201 -48.07 -20.43 -47.27
N LEU A 202 -46.87 -19.92 -47.55
CA LEU A 202 -46.19 -18.93 -46.72
C LEU A 202 -46.99 -17.62 -46.62
N ASP A 203 -47.55 -17.14 -47.71
CA ASP A 203 -48.39 -15.94 -47.72
C ASP A 203 -49.70 -16.15 -46.95
N ALA A 204 -50.32 -17.32 -47.06
CA ALA A 204 -51.52 -17.67 -46.30
C ALA A 204 -51.25 -17.83 -44.78
N LEU A 205 -50.08 -18.36 -44.41
CA LEU A 205 -49.62 -18.47 -43.03
C LEU A 205 -49.28 -17.10 -42.45
N ASN A 206 -48.55 -16.25 -43.19
CA ASN A 206 -48.25 -14.88 -42.79
C ASN A 206 -49.52 -14.04 -42.61
N GLN A 207 -50.52 -14.16 -43.49
CA GLN A 207 -51.82 -13.49 -43.30
C GLN A 207 -52.63 -14.02 -42.12
N ARG A 208 -52.42 -15.27 -41.68
CA ARG A 208 -53.00 -15.79 -40.44
C ARG A 208 -52.24 -15.29 -39.22
N LEU A 209 -50.91 -15.25 -39.31
CA LEU A 209 -50.03 -14.73 -38.27
C LEU A 209 -50.32 -13.25 -38.02
N ASP A 210 -50.46 -12.43 -39.06
CA ASP A 210 -50.84 -11.01 -38.97
C ASP A 210 -52.21 -10.83 -38.31
N ARG A 211 -53.18 -11.69 -38.58
CA ARG A 211 -54.49 -11.64 -37.91
C ARG A 211 -54.42 -12.02 -36.43
N ILE A 212 -53.49 -12.88 -36.05
CA ILE A 212 -53.24 -13.25 -34.65
C ILE A 212 -52.47 -12.14 -33.93
N VAL A 213 -51.47 -11.56 -34.58
CA VAL A 213 -50.67 -10.43 -34.09
C VAL A 213 -51.53 -9.16 -33.95
N GLN A 214 -52.45 -8.89 -34.89
CA GLN A 214 -53.44 -7.81 -34.77
C GLN A 214 -54.45 -8.03 -33.63
N ARG A 215 -54.72 -9.29 -33.25
CA ARG A 215 -55.51 -9.61 -32.04
C ARG A 215 -54.69 -9.53 -30.76
N GLY A 216 -53.38 -9.80 -30.82
CA GLY A 216 -52.45 -9.73 -29.68
C GLY A 216 -51.98 -8.32 -29.32
N SER A 217 -51.98 -7.39 -30.28
CA SER A 217 -51.53 -6.00 -30.12
C SER A 217 -52.50 -5.07 -29.34
N ALA A 218 -53.58 -5.60 -28.77
CA ALA A 218 -54.43 -4.91 -27.80
C ALA A 218 -53.90 -4.97 -26.34
N LEU A 219 -52.71 -5.51 -26.11
CA LEU A 219 -52.04 -5.54 -24.80
C LEU A 219 -50.62 -4.95 -24.93
N PRO A 220 -50.24 -3.94 -24.13
CA PRO A 220 -48.91 -3.32 -24.25
C PRO A 220 -47.90 -3.94 -23.28
N GLN A 221 -46.74 -4.42 -23.80
CA GLN A 221 -45.41 -3.88 -23.50
C GLN A 221 -44.22 -4.78 -23.91
N ARG A 222 -43.11 -4.09 -24.27
CA ARG A 222 -41.66 -4.45 -24.26
C ARG A 222 -41.22 -5.46 -25.34
N GLY A 223 -40.25 -5.18 -26.22
CA GLY A 223 -39.04 -4.38 -26.06
C GLY A 223 -37.85 -5.33 -26.06
N ALA A 224 -37.48 -5.86 -27.24
CA ALA A 224 -36.31 -6.71 -27.46
C ALA A 224 -35.80 -6.47 -28.88
N ALA A 225 -34.88 -5.52 -29.02
CA ALA A 225 -34.12 -5.29 -30.24
C ALA A 225 -32.81 -4.61 -29.80
N GLU A 226 -31.79 -5.43 -29.54
CA GLU A 226 -30.37 -5.06 -29.42
C GLU A 226 -29.59 -6.35 -29.11
N ALA A 227 -29.31 -7.16 -30.13
CA ALA A 227 -28.49 -8.37 -29.98
C ALA A 227 -27.64 -8.70 -31.23
N GLU A 228 -27.62 -7.87 -32.27
CA GLU A 228 -26.83 -8.12 -33.47
C GLU A 228 -26.17 -6.82 -33.95
N ALA A 229 -24.98 -6.55 -33.44
CA ALA A 229 -23.95 -5.80 -34.16
C ALA A 229 -22.56 -6.13 -33.56
N GLU A 230 -21.64 -6.48 -34.47
CA GLU A 230 -20.18 -6.35 -34.34
C GLU A 230 -19.42 -7.47 -33.61
N ALA A 231 -19.20 -8.55 -34.35
CA ALA A 231 -18.02 -9.40 -34.25
C ALA A 231 -17.17 -9.23 -35.52
N GLU A 232 -16.31 -8.22 -35.56
CA GLU A 232 -15.17 -8.15 -36.48
C GLU A 232 -13.91 -7.93 -35.63
N MET A 233 -12.98 -8.87 -35.72
CA MET A 233 -11.75 -8.94 -34.95
C MET A 233 -10.59 -8.58 -35.88
N GLU A 234 -10.16 -7.33 -35.86
CA GLU A 234 -8.85 -6.88 -36.37
C GLU A 234 -7.85 -6.79 -35.20
N PRO A 235 -6.54 -7.01 -35.43
CA PRO A 235 -5.53 -6.84 -34.39
C PRO A 235 -5.08 -5.37 -34.37
N THR A 236 -5.63 -4.58 -33.44
CA THR A 236 -5.22 -3.19 -33.23
C THR A 236 -4.20 -3.02 -32.12
N ASP A 237 -3.30 -2.09 -32.38
CA ASP A 237 -2.12 -1.69 -31.62
C ASP A 237 -2.40 -1.34 -30.15
N ALA A 238 -1.34 -1.34 -29.34
CA ALA A 238 -1.29 -1.20 -27.88
C ALA A 238 -2.16 -0.12 -27.19
N GLY A 239 -2.79 0.81 -27.94
CA GLY A 239 -3.78 1.77 -27.42
C GLY A 239 -5.09 1.13 -26.96
N ASP A 240 -5.61 0.12 -27.67
CA ASP A 240 -6.90 -0.54 -27.34
C ASP A 240 -6.85 -1.28 -25.99
N SER A 241 -5.66 -1.75 -25.59
CA SER A 241 -5.47 -2.52 -24.37
C SER A 241 -5.63 -1.68 -23.08
N ALA A 242 -5.29 -0.39 -23.13
CA ALA A 242 -5.39 0.50 -21.98
C ALA A 242 -6.83 1.00 -21.78
N GLU A 243 -7.55 1.25 -22.87
CA GLU A 243 -8.95 1.71 -22.82
C GLU A 243 -9.91 0.60 -22.42
N SER A 244 -9.69 -0.62 -22.93
CA SER A 244 -10.44 -1.81 -22.49
C SER A 244 -10.25 -2.10 -21.00
N GLY A 245 -9.04 -1.86 -20.44
CA GLY A 245 -8.79 -1.92 -19.00
C GLY A 245 -9.60 -0.89 -18.21
N LEU A 246 -9.72 0.34 -18.71
CA LEU A 246 -10.48 1.40 -18.03
C LEU A 246 -11.98 1.09 -17.94
N LEU A 247 -12.56 0.61 -19.04
CA LEU A 247 -13.96 0.20 -19.07
C LEU A 247 -14.21 -0.97 -18.10
N LEU A 248 -13.29 -1.94 -18.06
CA LEU A 248 -13.37 -3.04 -17.11
C LEU A 248 -13.32 -2.52 -15.67
N ALA A 249 -12.41 -1.61 -15.34
CA ALA A 249 -12.31 -1.02 -14.01
C ALA A 249 -13.61 -0.32 -13.58
N LEU A 250 -14.24 0.44 -14.49
CA LEU A 250 -15.52 1.10 -14.25
C LEU A 250 -16.64 0.09 -13.99
N VAL A 251 -16.75 -0.96 -14.80
CA VAL A 251 -17.76 -2.01 -14.63
C VAL A 251 -17.58 -2.73 -13.29
N LEU A 252 -16.33 -3.08 -12.93
CA LEU A 252 -16.02 -3.70 -11.64
C LEU A 252 -16.32 -2.75 -10.48
N GLY A 253 -15.98 -1.46 -10.62
CA GLY A 253 -16.30 -0.43 -9.64
C GLY A 253 -17.82 -0.26 -9.41
N LEU A 254 -18.62 -0.34 -10.48
CA LEU A 254 -20.09 -0.31 -10.41
C LEU A 254 -20.69 -1.59 -9.82
N ALA A 255 -19.98 -2.72 -9.88
CA ALA A 255 -20.42 -3.94 -9.22
C ALA A 255 -20.32 -3.84 -7.68
N PHE A 256 -19.48 -2.94 -7.15
CA PHE A 256 -19.31 -2.76 -5.70
C PHE A 256 -20.62 -2.40 -4.98
N PRO A 257 -21.37 -1.35 -5.36
CA PRO A 257 -22.65 -1.04 -4.73
C PRO A 257 -23.66 -2.18 -4.83
N VAL A 258 -23.73 -2.88 -5.96
CA VAL A 258 -24.59 -4.05 -6.13
C VAL A 258 -24.25 -5.15 -5.12
N GLY A 259 -22.95 -5.44 -4.97
CA GLY A 259 -22.44 -6.42 -4.03
C GLY A 259 -22.79 -6.09 -2.57
N VAL A 260 -22.61 -4.83 -2.15
CA VAL A 260 -23.00 -4.39 -0.80
C VAL A 260 -24.51 -4.53 -0.60
N ILE A 261 -25.33 -4.07 -1.56
CA ILE A 261 -26.80 -4.14 -1.43
C ILE A 261 -27.25 -5.59 -1.23
N LEU A 262 -26.70 -6.54 -1.99
CA LEU A 262 -27.02 -7.96 -1.85
C LEU A 262 -26.46 -8.57 -0.56
N PHE A 263 -25.25 -8.15 -0.16
CA PHE A 263 -24.65 -8.57 1.11
C PHE A 263 -25.50 -8.16 2.31
N GLU A 264 -26.16 -7.01 2.19
CA GLU A 264 -26.98 -6.36 3.22
C GLU A 264 -28.48 -6.70 3.10
N ALA A 265 -28.92 -7.31 2.00
CA ALA A 265 -30.33 -7.57 1.67
C ALA A 265 -31.09 -8.45 2.69
N GLY A 266 -30.38 -9.12 3.60
CA GLY A 266 -30.96 -9.89 4.69
C GLY A 266 -31.39 -9.08 5.92
N ARG A 267 -31.13 -7.75 5.96
CA ARG A 267 -31.40 -6.93 7.14
C ARG A 267 -32.80 -6.30 7.10
N PRO A 268 -33.60 -6.39 8.17
CA PRO A 268 -34.92 -5.79 8.21
C PRO A 268 -34.82 -4.25 8.12
N ALA A 269 -35.80 -3.64 7.46
CA ALA A 269 -35.90 -2.19 7.42
C ALA A 269 -36.12 -1.62 8.84
N THR A 270 -35.31 -0.66 9.27
CA THR A 270 -35.54 0.09 10.52
C THR A 270 -36.55 1.21 10.22
N GLY A 271 -37.59 1.34 11.04
CA GLY A 271 -38.86 2.01 10.71
C GLY A 271 -38.79 3.38 9.99
N GLY A 272 -39.74 3.58 9.07
CA GLY A 272 -40.10 4.88 8.45
C GLY A 272 -39.14 5.45 7.39
N GLY A 273 -37.94 4.88 7.21
CA GLY A 273 -36.93 5.34 6.24
C GLY A 273 -36.89 4.55 4.91
N LEU A 274 -35.99 4.96 4.01
CA LEU A 274 -35.64 4.19 2.81
C LEU A 274 -35.12 2.79 3.18
N ASP A 275 -35.26 1.82 2.28
CA ASP A 275 -34.66 0.50 2.45
C ASP A 275 -33.11 0.59 2.52
N PRO A 276 -32.41 -0.42 3.07
CA PRO A 276 -30.95 -0.41 3.20
C PRO A 276 -30.24 -0.18 1.86
N GLY A 277 -30.79 -0.71 0.77
CA GLY A 277 -30.20 -0.61 -0.56
C GLY A 277 -30.25 0.81 -1.10
N SER A 278 -31.42 1.44 -1.05
CA SER A 278 -31.60 2.84 -1.46
C SER A 278 -30.80 3.81 -0.59
N HIS A 279 -30.71 3.57 0.73
CA HIS A 279 -29.83 4.35 1.62
C HIS A 279 -28.36 4.25 1.21
N GLY A 280 -27.90 3.04 0.89
CA GLY A 280 -26.53 2.81 0.42
C GLY A 280 -26.24 3.48 -0.92
N LEU A 281 -27.15 3.36 -1.88
CA LEU A 281 -26.98 3.97 -3.20
C LEU A 281 -26.87 5.50 -3.14
N LEU A 282 -27.70 6.14 -2.29
CA LEU A 282 -27.63 7.58 -2.05
C LEU A 282 -26.24 7.99 -1.50
N ALA A 283 -25.68 7.20 -0.59
CA ALA A 283 -24.36 7.44 -0.04
C ALA A 283 -23.26 7.28 -1.09
N TRP A 284 -23.35 6.25 -1.94
CA TRP A 284 -22.41 6.03 -3.04
C TRP A 284 -22.37 7.24 -4.00
N LEU A 285 -23.54 7.74 -4.40
CA LEU A 285 -23.66 8.95 -5.22
C LEU A 285 -23.15 10.20 -4.49
N GLY A 286 -23.46 10.34 -3.20
CA GLY A 286 -23.02 11.46 -2.38
C GLY A 286 -21.51 11.58 -2.28
N ALA A 287 -20.82 10.47 -2.05
CA ALA A 287 -19.36 10.44 -2.02
C ALA A 287 -18.75 10.75 -3.40
N GLY A 288 -19.33 10.21 -4.48
CA GLY A 288 -18.90 10.54 -5.84
C GLY A 288 -19.06 12.03 -6.18
N LEU A 289 -20.17 12.64 -5.78
CA LEU A 289 -20.39 14.09 -5.95
C LEU A 289 -19.38 14.91 -5.14
N GLY A 290 -19.11 14.52 -3.88
CA GLY A 290 -18.08 15.16 -3.07
C GLY A 290 -16.69 15.05 -3.71
N PHE A 291 -16.39 13.90 -4.31
CA PHE A 291 -15.13 13.67 -5.02
C PHE A 291 -14.99 14.60 -6.22
N VAL A 292 -15.98 14.65 -7.12
CA VAL A 292 -15.92 15.52 -8.30
C VAL A 292 -15.84 17.00 -7.89
N ALA A 293 -16.60 17.42 -6.88
CA ALA A 293 -16.69 18.83 -6.50
C ALA A 293 -15.41 19.39 -5.86
N LEU A 294 -14.71 18.57 -5.05
CA LEU A 294 -13.55 19.02 -4.26
C LEU A 294 -12.46 17.94 -4.16
N GLY A 295 -12.86 16.68 -4.03
CA GLY A 295 -11.94 15.59 -3.75
C GLY A 295 -10.91 15.33 -4.85
N PHE A 296 -11.29 15.44 -6.12
CA PHE A 296 -10.38 15.22 -7.23
C PHE A 296 -9.21 16.23 -7.19
N GLY A 297 -9.50 17.51 -6.99
CA GLY A 297 -8.47 18.54 -6.83
C GLY A 297 -7.64 18.37 -5.55
N ILE A 298 -8.24 17.89 -4.46
CA ILE A 298 -7.48 17.58 -3.23
C ILE A 298 -6.50 16.42 -3.45
N MET A 299 -6.92 15.41 -4.23
CA MET A 299 -6.14 14.20 -4.43
C MET A 299 -5.05 14.38 -5.50
N PHE A 300 -5.40 14.92 -6.67
CA PHE A 300 -4.54 14.99 -7.85
C PHE A 300 -4.20 16.42 -8.30
N GLY A 301 -4.77 17.44 -7.65
CA GLY A 301 -4.49 18.84 -7.94
C GLY A 301 -3.12 19.31 -7.40
N PRO A 302 -2.71 20.55 -7.72
CA PRO A 302 -1.33 20.99 -7.50
C PRO A 302 -0.96 20.89 -6.03
N SER A 303 0.14 20.19 -5.74
CA SER A 303 0.51 19.85 -4.37
C SER A 303 0.97 21.06 -3.58
N ILE A 304 0.37 21.26 -2.42
CA ILE A 304 0.73 22.29 -1.43
C ILE A 304 1.58 21.62 -0.36
N GLY A 305 2.91 21.64 -0.56
CA GLY A 305 3.88 21.10 0.39
C GLY A 305 3.81 19.59 0.60
N GLY A 306 3.29 18.84 -0.39
CA GLY A 306 3.11 17.38 -0.31
C GLY A 306 1.92 16.94 0.53
N LEU A 307 1.21 17.86 1.19
CA LEU A 307 0.18 17.54 2.18
C LEU A 307 -1.24 17.56 1.63
N ILE A 308 -1.54 18.39 0.64
CA ILE A 308 -2.87 18.54 0.07
C ILE A 308 -2.80 19.13 -1.34
N GLY A 309 -3.59 18.63 -2.28
CA GLY A 309 -3.77 19.23 -3.60
C GLY A 309 -4.70 20.45 -3.54
N ALA A 310 -4.58 21.37 -4.50
CA ALA A 310 -5.43 22.54 -4.57
C ALA A 310 -6.90 22.16 -4.91
N PRO A 311 -7.87 22.30 -3.99
CA PRO A 311 -9.19 21.63 -4.10
C PRO A 311 -10.04 22.03 -5.31
N LEU A 312 -9.93 23.28 -5.76
CA LEU A 312 -10.76 23.85 -6.81
C LEU A 312 -10.04 23.97 -8.15
N HIS A 313 -8.76 23.61 -8.23
CA HIS A 313 -7.95 23.84 -9.43
C HIS A 313 -8.45 23.06 -10.64
N SER A 314 -8.72 21.77 -10.45
CA SER A 314 -9.13 20.84 -11.52
C SER A 314 -10.62 20.90 -11.85
N LEU A 315 -11.44 21.60 -11.06
CA LEU A 315 -12.91 21.58 -11.20
C LEU A 315 -13.39 22.18 -12.54
N PRO A 316 -12.89 23.34 -13.02
CA PRO A 316 -13.30 23.89 -14.32
C PRO A 316 -13.03 22.92 -15.47
N ASP A 317 -11.84 22.31 -15.49
CA ASP A 317 -11.43 21.38 -16.54
C ASP A 317 -12.31 20.12 -16.55
N LEU A 318 -12.70 19.61 -15.37
CA LEU A 318 -13.63 18.48 -15.26
C LEU A 318 -15.05 18.82 -15.75
N LEU A 319 -15.50 20.07 -15.58
CA LEU A 319 -16.83 20.51 -16.00
C LEU A 319 -16.90 20.83 -17.50
N GLU A 320 -15.78 21.24 -18.09
CA GLU A 320 -15.66 21.51 -19.53
C GLU A 320 -15.26 20.27 -20.34
N ALA A 321 -14.86 19.19 -19.68
CA ALA A 321 -14.51 17.92 -20.29
C ALA A 321 -15.64 17.38 -21.18
N GLY A 322 -15.33 17.12 -22.45
CA GLY A 322 -16.24 16.57 -23.45
C GLY A 322 -15.72 15.28 -24.07
N ASN A 323 -16.50 14.70 -24.99
CA ASN A 323 -16.09 13.51 -25.75
C ASN A 323 -15.05 13.91 -26.82
N SER A 324 -13.78 14.06 -26.42
CA SER A 324 -12.63 14.13 -27.32
C SER A 324 -12.11 12.72 -27.62
N SER A 325 -11.56 12.52 -28.82
CA SER A 325 -11.00 11.24 -29.27
C SER A 325 -9.84 10.73 -28.40
N ASP A 326 -9.22 11.61 -27.59
CA ASP A 326 -8.25 11.23 -26.56
C ASP A 326 -8.84 11.54 -25.18
N LEU A 327 -8.92 10.52 -24.31
CA LEU A 327 -9.35 10.70 -22.93
C LEU A 327 -8.23 11.40 -22.14
N SER A 328 -8.49 12.59 -21.59
CA SER A 328 -7.49 13.29 -20.79
C SER A 328 -7.06 12.45 -19.59
N GLU A 329 -5.80 12.57 -19.16
CA GLU A 329 -5.29 11.83 -18.00
C GLU A 329 -6.15 12.09 -16.74
N SER A 330 -6.68 13.30 -16.59
CA SER A 330 -7.61 13.64 -15.51
C SER A 330 -8.90 12.81 -15.56
N LEU A 331 -9.47 12.58 -16.74
CA LEU A 331 -10.65 11.74 -16.92
C LEU A 331 -10.34 10.25 -16.67
N ARG A 332 -9.14 9.78 -17.05
CA ARG A 332 -8.65 8.42 -16.74
C ARG A 332 -8.52 8.20 -15.23
N LEU A 333 -7.89 9.13 -14.52
CA LEU A 333 -7.77 9.09 -13.06
C LEU A 333 -9.14 9.19 -12.39
N LEU A 334 -10.02 10.08 -12.88
CA LEU A 334 -11.37 10.23 -12.35
C LEU A 334 -12.18 8.94 -12.49
N SER A 335 -12.16 8.31 -13.66
CA SER A 335 -12.90 7.06 -13.90
C SER A 335 -12.39 5.90 -13.05
N MET A 336 -11.09 5.84 -12.75
CA MET A 336 -10.55 4.85 -11.81
C MET A 336 -10.94 5.11 -10.35
N GLN A 337 -10.90 6.36 -9.88
CA GLN A 337 -11.07 6.68 -8.47
C GLN A 337 -12.53 6.94 -8.05
N LEU A 338 -13.41 7.31 -8.98
CA LEU A 338 -14.80 7.65 -8.68
C LEU A 338 -15.58 6.47 -8.05
N PRO A 339 -15.50 5.23 -8.58
CA PRO A 339 -16.20 4.10 -7.97
C PRO A 339 -15.64 3.73 -6.59
N LEU A 340 -14.31 3.83 -6.41
CA LEU A 340 -13.63 3.58 -5.13
C LEU A 340 -14.06 4.62 -4.09
N THR A 341 -14.18 5.89 -4.48
CA THR A 341 -14.65 6.94 -3.57
C THR A 341 -16.11 6.70 -3.17
N GLY A 342 -16.96 6.29 -4.12
CA GLY A 342 -18.33 5.89 -3.85
C GLY A 342 -18.42 4.74 -2.82
N ALA A 343 -17.53 3.76 -2.91
CA ALA A 343 -17.46 2.62 -1.99
C ALA A 343 -17.26 3.08 -0.53
N ILE A 344 -16.48 4.13 -0.29
CA ILE A 344 -16.22 4.66 1.05
C ILE A 344 -17.49 5.22 1.69
N GLY A 345 -18.23 6.05 0.93
CA GLY A 345 -19.50 6.59 1.39
C GLY A 345 -20.49 5.47 1.72
N LEU A 346 -20.52 4.43 0.88
CA LEU A 346 -21.37 3.28 1.06
C LEU A 346 -21.01 2.45 2.30
N ILE A 347 -19.72 2.16 2.55
CA ILE A 347 -19.24 1.47 3.76
C ILE A 347 -19.56 2.28 5.02
N ALA A 348 -19.38 3.61 4.97
CA ALA A 348 -19.70 4.48 6.09
C ALA A 348 -21.19 4.45 6.44
N CYS A 349 -22.06 4.53 5.43
CA CYS A 349 -23.50 4.59 5.63
C CYS A 349 -24.11 3.23 5.99
N SER A 350 -23.56 2.12 5.49
CA SER A 350 -23.99 0.78 5.90
C SER A 350 -23.74 0.53 7.39
N ALA A 351 -22.59 0.98 7.91
CA ALA A 351 -22.23 0.82 9.33
C ALA A 351 -23.17 1.54 10.30
N VAL A 352 -23.84 2.60 9.84
CA VAL A 352 -24.73 3.46 10.62
C VAL A 352 -26.19 3.37 10.19
N TYR A 353 -26.52 2.35 9.40
CA TYR A 353 -27.89 2.09 8.99
C TYR A 353 -28.83 2.06 10.21
N GLY A 354 -29.98 2.71 10.12
CA GLY A 354 -30.93 2.87 11.24
C GLY A 354 -30.56 3.91 12.30
N ARG A 355 -29.38 4.54 12.22
CA ARG A 355 -28.93 5.60 13.16
C ARG A 355 -29.03 6.99 12.56
N LEU A 356 -28.90 7.08 11.24
CA LEU A 356 -28.96 8.34 10.48
C LEU A 356 -30.12 8.32 9.49
N SER A 357 -30.67 9.51 9.25
CA SER A 357 -31.56 9.75 8.12
C SER A 357 -30.80 9.65 6.79
N ALA A 358 -31.53 9.49 5.68
CA ALA A 358 -30.98 9.52 4.33
C ALA A 358 -30.10 10.77 4.08
N VAL A 359 -30.54 11.94 4.53
CA VAL A 359 -29.78 13.19 4.39
C VAL A 359 -28.53 13.19 5.25
N GLY A 360 -28.58 12.61 6.46
CA GLY A 360 -27.41 12.47 7.33
C GLY A 360 -26.35 11.56 6.72
N CYS A 361 -26.77 10.44 6.13
CA CYS A 361 -25.90 9.55 5.36
C CYS A 361 -25.30 10.25 4.13
N LEU A 362 -26.11 10.99 3.37
CA LEU A 362 -25.64 11.75 2.21
C LEU A 362 -24.54 12.75 2.60
N LEU A 363 -24.75 13.52 3.67
CA LEU A 363 -23.77 14.49 4.17
C LEU A 363 -22.48 13.80 4.63
N ALA A 364 -22.62 12.68 5.35
CA ALA A 364 -21.49 11.87 5.80
C ALA A 364 -20.65 11.36 4.62
N ALA A 365 -21.31 10.82 3.60
CA ALA A 365 -20.67 10.32 2.39
C ALA A 365 -20.01 11.45 1.58
N LEU A 366 -20.67 12.60 1.46
CA LEU A 366 -20.12 13.77 0.76
C LEU A 366 -18.82 14.25 1.41
N ILE A 367 -18.78 14.36 2.74
CA ILE A 367 -17.56 14.77 3.46
C ILE A 367 -16.45 13.72 3.31
N ALA A 368 -16.80 12.43 3.38
CA ALA A 368 -15.83 11.35 3.19
C ALA A 368 -15.19 11.37 1.79
N GLY A 369 -16.01 11.55 0.75
CA GLY A 369 -15.55 11.60 -0.64
C GLY A 369 -14.91 12.93 -1.04
N ALA A 370 -15.28 14.04 -0.41
CA ALA A 370 -14.70 15.35 -0.68
C ALA A 370 -13.35 15.58 0.00
N VAL A 371 -13.15 15.03 1.21
CA VAL A 371 -11.98 15.39 2.03
C VAL A 371 -11.19 14.18 2.50
N VAL A 372 -11.84 13.23 3.19
CA VAL A 372 -11.11 12.21 3.97
C VAL A 372 -10.31 11.28 3.06
N TYR A 373 -10.96 10.71 2.06
CA TYR A 373 -10.29 9.81 1.12
C TYR A 373 -9.30 10.53 0.20
N PRO A 374 -9.69 11.63 -0.47
CA PRO A 374 -8.76 12.43 -1.26
C PRO A 374 -7.50 12.86 -0.54
N LEU A 375 -7.61 13.25 0.74
CA LEU A 375 -6.47 13.73 1.51
C LEU A 375 -5.44 12.63 1.71
N PHE A 376 -5.88 11.43 2.12
CA PHE A 376 -4.98 10.30 2.23
C PHE A 376 -4.45 9.86 0.87
N GLY A 377 -5.32 9.88 -0.15
CA GLY A 377 -4.94 9.60 -1.52
C GLY A 377 -3.84 10.51 -2.04
N HIS A 378 -3.89 11.81 -1.72
CA HIS A 378 -2.82 12.75 -2.06
C HIS A 378 -1.49 12.30 -1.45
N TRP A 379 -1.48 11.82 -0.20
CA TRP A 379 -0.26 11.38 0.46
C TRP A 379 0.35 10.13 -0.16
N THR A 380 -0.46 9.24 -0.74
CA THR A 380 -0.04 7.88 -1.14
C THR A 380 -0.06 7.57 -2.64
N LEU A 381 -0.75 8.37 -3.46
CA LEU A 381 -0.98 8.09 -4.89
C LEU A 381 -0.40 9.16 -5.83
N THR A 382 0.12 10.28 -5.29
CA THR A 382 0.80 11.28 -6.12
C THR A 382 2.31 11.05 -6.09
N ASP A 383 2.88 10.72 -7.25
CA ASP A 383 4.31 10.47 -7.42
C ASP A 383 5.07 11.76 -7.77
N SER A 384 6.35 11.84 -7.42
CA SER A 384 7.22 13.00 -7.65
C SER A 384 7.53 13.27 -9.13
N THR A 385 7.16 12.34 -10.01
CA THR A 385 7.29 12.44 -11.46
C THR A 385 6.06 13.07 -12.13
N GLY A 386 4.95 13.21 -11.41
CA GLY A 386 3.76 13.89 -11.89
C GLY A 386 3.97 15.41 -12.02
N PRO A 387 3.24 16.08 -12.93
CA PRO A 387 3.35 17.54 -13.13
C PRO A 387 2.95 18.35 -11.89
N GLU A 388 2.29 17.73 -10.91
CA GLU A 388 1.62 18.39 -9.79
C GLU A 388 2.35 18.21 -8.45
N GLY A 389 3.44 17.44 -8.42
CA GLY A 389 4.26 17.16 -7.22
C GLY A 389 3.83 15.91 -6.44
N ALA A 390 4.73 15.41 -5.59
CA ALA A 390 4.55 14.16 -4.85
C ALA A 390 3.81 14.31 -3.53
N GLY A 391 3.12 13.23 -3.16
CA GLY A 391 2.62 12.96 -1.83
C GLY A 391 3.77 12.62 -0.91
N TRP A 392 3.83 13.30 0.24
CA TRP A 392 4.96 13.15 1.17
C TRP A 392 5.15 11.72 1.70
N LEU A 393 4.07 10.92 1.76
CA LEU A 393 4.12 9.56 2.30
C LEU A 393 4.61 8.56 1.23
N THR A 394 4.25 8.78 -0.03
CA THR A 394 4.84 8.10 -1.18
C THR A 394 6.33 8.37 -1.29
N ASP A 395 6.75 9.65 -1.19
CA ASP A 395 8.17 10.04 -1.21
C ASP A 395 8.97 9.42 -0.05
N ALA A 396 8.32 9.19 1.09
CA ALA A 396 8.94 8.50 2.22
C ALA A 396 9.05 6.97 2.03
N GLY A 397 8.51 6.41 0.94
CA GLY A 397 8.63 4.99 0.56
C GLY A 397 7.46 4.12 0.99
N PHE A 398 6.30 4.70 1.32
CA PHE A 398 5.08 3.93 1.61
C PHE A 398 4.52 3.29 0.34
N GLN A 399 4.08 2.03 0.43
CA GLN A 399 3.52 1.30 -0.70
C GLN A 399 2.09 0.85 -0.43
N ASP A 400 1.16 1.22 -1.31
CA ASP A 400 -0.23 0.74 -1.27
C ASP A 400 -0.83 0.56 -2.68
N PRO A 401 -0.24 -0.29 -3.53
CA PRO A 401 -0.56 -0.33 -4.96
C PRO A 401 -1.99 -0.81 -5.26
N GLY A 402 -2.62 -1.58 -4.35
CA GLY A 402 -4.01 -2.05 -4.49
C GLY A 402 -5.01 -1.39 -3.56
N ALA A 403 -4.66 -0.22 -2.98
CA ALA A 403 -5.53 0.54 -2.08
C ALA A 403 -6.02 -0.23 -0.82
N ALA A 404 -5.22 -1.14 -0.26
CA ALA A 404 -5.58 -1.82 0.99
C ALA A 404 -5.60 -0.84 2.17
N THR A 405 -4.71 0.14 2.18
CA THR A 405 -4.65 1.16 3.25
C THR A 405 -5.57 2.33 2.94
N GLY A 406 -5.42 2.93 1.76
CA GLY A 406 -6.09 4.15 1.36
C GLY A 406 -7.59 3.99 1.15
N LEU A 407 -8.04 2.79 0.77
CA LEU A 407 -9.47 2.49 0.67
C LEU A 407 -9.93 1.64 1.85
N ALA A 408 -9.41 0.41 2.03
CA ALA A 408 -10.02 -0.52 2.98
C ALA A 408 -9.79 -0.13 4.45
N ALA A 409 -8.54 0.11 4.87
CA ALA A 409 -8.23 0.45 6.25
C ALA A 409 -8.85 1.81 6.64
N LEU A 410 -8.73 2.81 5.76
CA LEU A 410 -9.30 4.14 5.94
C LEU A 410 -10.84 4.09 6.05
N ALA A 411 -11.52 3.52 5.04
CA ALA A 411 -12.98 3.50 4.99
C ALA A 411 -13.59 2.67 6.12
N GLY A 412 -13.06 1.47 6.36
CA GLY A 412 -13.54 0.59 7.42
C GLY A 412 -13.39 1.24 8.80
N SER A 413 -12.20 1.77 9.11
CA SER A 413 -11.93 2.37 10.42
C SER A 413 -12.71 3.65 10.65
N MET A 414 -12.88 4.47 9.61
CA MET A 414 -13.71 5.69 9.67
C MET A 414 -15.18 5.33 9.92
N ALA A 415 -15.70 4.33 9.20
CA ALA A 415 -17.07 3.84 9.37
C ALA A 415 -17.29 3.26 10.78
N LEU A 416 -16.32 2.52 11.32
CA LEU A 416 -16.36 2.02 12.69
C LEU A 416 -16.37 3.15 13.74
N ALA A 417 -15.51 4.16 13.55
CA ALA A 417 -15.45 5.33 14.43
C ALA A 417 -16.77 6.13 14.40
N LEU A 418 -17.34 6.32 13.21
CA LEU A 418 -18.64 6.96 13.03
C LEU A 418 -19.75 6.18 13.75
N ALA A 419 -19.82 4.87 13.54
CA ALA A 419 -20.78 3.99 14.20
C ALA A 419 -20.62 4.00 15.73
N PHE A 420 -19.37 4.00 16.22
CA PHE A 420 -19.08 4.10 17.65
C PHE A 420 -19.50 5.45 18.24
N GLY A 421 -19.18 6.57 17.58
CA GLY A 421 -19.48 7.92 18.05
C GLY A 421 -20.98 8.24 18.09
N LEU A 422 -21.77 7.66 17.18
CA LEU A 422 -23.24 7.74 17.18
C LEU A 422 -23.89 6.81 18.22
N GLY A 423 -23.14 5.84 18.74
CA GLY A 423 -23.64 4.83 19.67
C GLY A 423 -24.37 3.67 18.99
N ARG A 424 -24.65 2.63 19.77
CA ARG A 424 -25.34 1.42 19.28
C ARG A 424 -26.85 1.65 19.25
N ASP A 425 -27.47 1.42 18.11
CA ASP A 425 -28.92 1.31 18.03
C ASP A 425 -29.38 0.07 18.83
N ARG A 426 -30.28 0.27 19.79
CA ARG A 426 -30.82 -0.79 20.64
C ARG A 426 -31.73 -1.75 19.88
N SER A 427 -32.29 -1.32 18.75
CA SER A 427 -33.09 -2.16 17.87
C SER A 427 -32.23 -3.17 17.11
N GLN A 428 -30.93 -2.89 16.94
CA GLN A 428 -30.03 -3.77 16.21
C GLN A 428 -29.63 -4.99 17.02
N LYS A 429 -29.69 -6.13 16.33
CA LYS A 429 -29.18 -7.41 16.79
C LYS A 429 -27.65 -7.38 16.92
N PRO A 430 -27.07 -8.07 17.92
CA PRO A 430 -25.62 -8.20 18.02
C PRO A 430 -25.08 -9.04 16.86
N MET A 431 -23.83 -8.80 16.46
CA MET A 431 -23.20 -9.57 15.36
C MET A 431 -23.10 -11.07 15.69
N LEU A 432 -23.00 -11.41 16.97
CA LEU A 432 -22.81 -12.77 17.50
C LEU A 432 -24.13 -13.46 17.89
N GLU A 433 -25.28 -12.99 17.41
CA GLU A 433 -26.55 -13.59 17.80
C GLU A 433 -26.67 -15.04 17.28
N PRO A 434 -27.06 -16.01 18.14
CA PRO A 434 -27.19 -17.40 17.75
C PRO A 434 -28.17 -17.62 16.59
N GLU A 435 -27.85 -18.55 15.71
CA GLU A 435 -28.66 -18.86 14.52
C GLU A 435 -30.09 -19.32 14.88
N ALA A 436 -30.24 -20.05 15.98
CA ALA A 436 -31.53 -20.52 16.51
C ALA A 436 -32.48 -19.38 16.96
N SER A 437 -31.93 -18.24 17.38
CA SER A 437 -32.71 -17.05 17.79
C SER A 437 -33.18 -16.18 16.62
N ARG A 438 -32.86 -16.54 15.38
CA ARG A 438 -33.24 -15.78 14.18
C ARG A 438 -34.28 -16.47 13.29
N VAL A 439 -34.76 -17.65 13.69
CA VAL A 439 -35.77 -18.41 12.95
C VAL A 439 -37.17 -17.97 13.39
N ASP A 440 -37.56 -16.75 13.01
CA ASP A 440 -38.96 -16.33 13.08
C ASP A 440 -39.68 -16.80 11.80
N CYS A 441 -39.92 -18.11 11.68
CA CYS A 441 -40.81 -18.59 10.62
C CYS A 441 -42.25 -18.30 11.06
N ALA A 442 -42.94 -17.38 10.38
CA ALA A 442 -44.38 -17.28 10.51
C ALA A 442 -45.01 -18.64 10.13
N PRO A 443 -45.98 -19.17 10.90
CA PRO A 443 -46.56 -20.48 10.60
C PRO A 443 -47.23 -20.45 9.22
N GLY A 444 -46.72 -21.28 8.28
CA GLY A 444 -47.29 -21.46 6.94
C GLY A 444 -46.41 -21.05 5.75
N GLN A 445 -45.20 -20.50 5.95
CA GLN A 445 -44.27 -20.20 4.84
C GLN A 445 -43.34 -21.39 4.57
N THR A 446 -43.27 -21.82 3.30
CA THR A 446 -42.49 -22.99 2.82
C THR A 446 -41.00 -22.71 2.60
N ALA A 447 -40.58 -21.44 2.64
CA ALA A 447 -39.17 -21.04 2.62
C ALA A 447 -38.95 -20.00 3.73
N CYS A 448 -38.20 -20.34 4.78
CA CYS A 448 -37.91 -19.36 5.83
C CYS A 448 -36.94 -18.30 5.28
N ALA A 449 -37.28 -17.02 5.46
CA ALA A 449 -36.46 -15.84 5.11
C ALA A 449 -34.96 -15.90 5.51
N PRO A 450 -34.54 -16.57 6.62
CA PRO A 450 -33.13 -16.67 7.01
C PRO A 450 -32.25 -17.45 6.02
N ALA A 451 -32.79 -18.46 5.34
CA ALA A 451 -32.05 -19.26 4.36
C ALA A 451 -31.80 -18.47 3.07
N GLN A 452 -32.79 -17.67 2.64
CA GLN A 452 -32.63 -16.76 1.51
C GLN A 452 -31.63 -15.65 1.83
N ALA A 453 -31.65 -15.08 3.04
CA ALA A 453 -30.69 -14.07 3.48
C ALA A 453 -29.24 -14.55 3.45
N GLY A 454 -28.97 -15.82 3.81
CA GLY A 454 -27.64 -16.42 3.69
C GLY A 454 -27.17 -16.55 2.24
N SER A 455 -28.05 -16.95 1.33
CA SER A 455 -27.75 -17.03 -0.11
C SER A 455 -27.49 -15.65 -0.73
N TRP A 456 -28.24 -14.62 -0.34
CA TRP A 456 -27.99 -13.24 -0.77
C TRP A 456 -26.66 -12.71 -0.26
N ALA A 457 -26.30 -12.99 1.00
CA ALA A 457 -25.00 -12.62 1.55
C ALA A 457 -23.83 -13.27 0.79
N ALA A 458 -23.97 -14.56 0.42
CA ALA A 458 -22.97 -15.25 -0.39
C ALA A 458 -22.87 -14.66 -1.81
N ALA A 459 -24.00 -14.41 -2.47
CA ALA A 459 -24.02 -13.77 -3.80
C ALA A 459 -23.41 -12.36 -3.77
N GLY A 460 -23.77 -11.56 -2.77
CA GLY A 460 -23.21 -10.24 -2.54
C GLY A 460 -21.70 -10.29 -2.31
N ALA A 461 -21.20 -11.26 -1.54
CA ALA A 461 -19.76 -11.45 -1.33
C ALA A 461 -19.01 -11.83 -2.61
N LEU A 462 -19.60 -12.68 -3.48
CA LEU A 462 -18.98 -13.00 -4.77
C LEU A 462 -18.94 -11.79 -5.70
N ILE A 463 -20.00 -10.98 -5.72
CA ILE A 463 -20.03 -9.74 -6.50
C ILE A 463 -19.04 -8.71 -5.95
N LEU A 464 -18.91 -8.59 -4.62
CA LEU A 464 -17.90 -7.75 -3.98
C LEU A 464 -16.48 -8.23 -4.30
N TRP A 465 -16.24 -9.54 -4.35
CA TRP A 465 -14.96 -10.07 -4.78
C TRP A 465 -14.70 -9.69 -6.24
N ALA A 466 -15.66 -9.92 -7.14
CA ALA A 466 -15.52 -9.50 -8.54
C ALA A 466 -15.23 -7.99 -8.64
N ALA A 467 -16.00 -7.15 -7.95
CA ALA A 467 -15.78 -5.71 -7.90
C ALA A 467 -14.36 -5.34 -7.43
N TRP A 468 -13.85 -6.06 -6.43
CA TRP A 468 -12.52 -5.84 -5.87
C TRP A 468 -11.37 -6.25 -6.80
N LEU A 469 -11.64 -6.97 -7.90
CA LEU A 469 -10.66 -7.20 -8.96
C LEU A 469 -10.22 -5.90 -9.65
N VAL A 470 -10.91 -4.78 -9.42
CA VAL A 470 -10.38 -3.45 -9.77
C VAL A 470 -9.00 -3.20 -9.13
N SER A 471 -8.77 -3.71 -7.91
CA SER A 471 -7.45 -3.62 -7.25
C SER A 471 -6.41 -4.52 -7.91
N VAL A 472 -6.81 -5.67 -8.47
CA VAL A 472 -5.93 -6.51 -9.28
C VAL A 472 -5.48 -5.75 -10.52
N LEU A 473 -6.42 -5.12 -11.22
CA LEU A 473 -6.14 -4.34 -12.41
C LEU A 473 -5.26 -3.13 -12.13
N ALA A 474 -5.48 -2.43 -11.00
CA ALA A 474 -4.66 -1.32 -10.57
C ALA A 474 -3.21 -1.71 -10.24
N THR A 475 -2.99 -2.95 -9.77
CA THR A 475 -1.64 -3.47 -9.44
C THR A 475 -0.93 -4.15 -10.61
N ALA A 476 -1.62 -4.42 -11.71
CA ALA A 476 -1.09 -5.21 -12.80
C ALA A 476 -0.11 -4.37 -13.65
N PRO A 477 1.13 -4.84 -13.89
CA PRO A 477 2.06 -4.13 -14.78
C PRO A 477 1.58 -4.16 -16.25
N ASP A 478 0.87 -5.22 -16.63
CA ASP A 478 0.25 -5.39 -17.94
C ASP A 478 -1.00 -6.30 -17.82
N MET A 479 -1.77 -6.39 -18.90
CA MET A 479 -2.96 -7.24 -18.96
C MET A 479 -2.63 -8.75 -18.90
N GLY A 480 -1.38 -9.15 -19.17
CA GLY A 480 -0.91 -10.54 -19.09
C GLY A 480 -0.72 -11.03 -17.65
N ALA A 481 -0.44 -10.12 -16.72
CA ALA A 481 -0.31 -10.43 -15.29
C ALA A 481 -1.65 -10.62 -14.57
N VAL A 482 -2.75 -10.06 -15.11
CA VAL A 482 -4.09 -10.07 -14.47
C VAL A 482 -4.55 -11.47 -14.04
N PRO A 483 -4.45 -12.54 -14.85
CA PRO A 483 -4.86 -13.89 -14.43
C PRO A 483 -4.07 -14.41 -13.23
N TRP A 484 -2.77 -14.12 -13.16
CA TRP A 484 -1.91 -14.53 -12.04
C TRP A 484 -2.26 -13.78 -10.75
N LEU A 485 -2.52 -12.47 -10.85
CA LEU A 485 -2.91 -11.65 -9.71
C LEU A 485 -4.32 -12.02 -9.21
N ALA A 486 -5.24 -12.36 -10.12
CA ALA A 486 -6.55 -12.90 -9.76
C ALA A 486 -6.44 -14.25 -9.02
N LEU A 487 -5.51 -15.13 -9.41
CA LEU A 487 -5.23 -16.37 -8.69
C LEU A 487 -4.68 -16.09 -7.28
N SER A 488 -3.85 -15.06 -7.14
CA SER A 488 -3.34 -14.62 -5.83
C SER A 488 -4.46 -14.12 -4.92
N SER A 489 -5.43 -13.38 -5.47
CA SER A 489 -6.66 -13.02 -4.76
C SER A 489 -7.45 -14.25 -4.31
N ALA A 490 -7.60 -15.26 -5.17
CA ALA A 490 -8.28 -16.51 -4.82
C ALA A 490 -7.57 -17.29 -3.72
N ALA A 491 -6.24 -17.32 -3.72
CA ALA A 491 -5.45 -17.96 -2.67
C ALA A 491 -5.68 -17.30 -1.30
N ALA A 492 -5.69 -15.97 -1.23
CA ALA A 492 -5.97 -15.25 0.01
C ALA A 492 -7.43 -15.45 0.48
N ALA A 493 -8.39 -15.45 -0.44
CA ALA A 493 -9.79 -15.77 -0.16
C ALA A 493 -9.94 -17.17 0.45
N ALA A 494 -9.29 -18.17 -0.15
CA ALA A 494 -9.30 -19.55 0.33
C ALA A 494 -8.66 -19.68 1.71
N GLY A 495 -7.55 -18.99 1.97
CA GLY A 495 -6.89 -18.97 3.27
C GLY A 495 -7.79 -18.41 4.37
N ALA A 496 -8.46 -17.29 4.10
CA ALA A 496 -9.34 -16.65 5.07
C ALA A 496 -10.61 -17.47 5.33
N ALA A 497 -11.20 -18.04 4.28
CA ALA A 497 -12.32 -18.98 4.40
C ALA A 497 -11.94 -20.23 5.20
N LEU A 498 -10.75 -20.79 4.97
CA LEU A 498 -10.23 -21.94 5.72
C LEU A 498 -10.11 -21.62 7.21
N ALA A 499 -9.60 -20.45 7.58
CA ALA A 499 -9.54 -20.02 8.98
C ALA A 499 -10.93 -19.95 9.62
N VAL A 500 -11.92 -19.40 8.90
CA VAL A 500 -13.30 -19.32 9.39
C VAL A 500 -13.93 -20.70 9.61
N VAL A 501 -13.76 -21.60 8.65
CA VAL A 501 -14.30 -22.97 8.74
C VAL A 501 -13.60 -23.77 9.84
N LEU A 502 -12.27 -23.68 9.95
CA LEU A 502 -11.50 -24.42 10.94
C LEU A 502 -11.83 -23.98 12.36
N ILE A 503 -11.81 -22.67 12.64
CA ILE A 503 -12.18 -22.16 13.97
C ILE A 503 -13.67 -22.43 14.27
N GLY A 504 -14.54 -22.25 13.27
CA GLY A 504 -15.97 -22.51 13.40
C GLY A 504 -16.31 -23.96 13.73
N SER A 505 -15.55 -24.91 13.17
CA SER A 505 -15.74 -26.35 13.40
C SER A 505 -15.09 -26.84 14.70
N LEU A 506 -13.92 -26.31 15.08
CA LEU A 506 -13.22 -26.68 16.31
C LEU A 506 -13.83 -26.09 17.58
N PHE A 507 -14.61 -25.01 17.46
CA PHE A 507 -15.27 -24.35 18.60
C PHE A 507 -16.80 -24.28 18.39
N PRO A 508 -17.54 -25.40 18.58
CA PRO A 508 -18.97 -25.54 18.21
C PRO A 508 -19.94 -24.60 18.94
N GLY A 509 -19.52 -24.00 20.07
CA GLY A 509 -20.29 -22.97 20.77
C GLY A 509 -20.38 -21.62 20.04
N SER A 510 -19.77 -21.51 18.85
CA SER A 510 -19.77 -20.33 17.97
C SER A 510 -20.80 -20.39 16.84
N SER A 511 -21.84 -21.24 16.96
CA SER A 511 -22.90 -21.51 15.96
C SER A 511 -23.21 -20.32 15.04
N GLY A 512 -22.59 -20.34 13.85
CA GLY A 512 -22.66 -19.23 12.91
C GLY A 512 -21.55 -19.18 11.86
N TRP A 513 -20.61 -20.13 11.81
CA TRP A 513 -19.51 -20.12 10.83
C TRP A 513 -20.02 -20.09 9.38
N GLY A 514 -21.14 -20.76 9.07
CA GLY A 514 -21.77 -20.72 7.74
C GLY A 514 -22.20 -19.31 7.34
N ARG A 515 -22.73 -18.52 8.28
CA ARG A 515 -23.08 -17.10 8.08
C ARG A 515 -21.84 -16.22 7.93
N ARG A 516 -20.71 -16.61 8.52
CA ARG A 516 -19.46 -15.84 8.49
C ARG A 516 -18.58 -16.15 7.29
N LEU A 517 -18.82 -17.27 6.60
CA LEU A 517 -18.03 -17.67 5.45
C LEU A 517 -17.98 -16.61 4.33
N PRO A 518 -19.10 -15.96 3.93
CA PRO A 518 -19.08 -14.88 2.93
C PRO A 518 -18.17 -13.71 3.33
N GLY A 519 -18.29 -13.21 4.57
CA GLY A 519 -17.42 -12.15 5.07
C GLY A 519 -15.97 -12.62 5.29
N GLY A 520 -15.79 -13.88 5.66
CA GLY A 520 -14.50 -14.53 5.86
C GLY A 520 -13.68 -14.60 4.58
N LEU A 521 -14.27 -14.94 3.44
CA LEU A 521 -13.50 -14.89 2.18
C LEU A 521 -13.16 -13.46 1.78
N LEU A 522 -14.09 -12.51 1.99
CA LEU A 522 -13.93 -11.12 1.57
C LEU A 522 -12.76 -10.45 2.28
N VAL A 523 -12.57 -10.70 3.57
CA VAL A 523 -11.42 -10.12 4.30
C VAL A 523 -10.09 -10.60 3.71
N GLY A 524 -10.01 -11.83 3.22
CA GLY A 524 -8.82 -12.34 2.54
C GLY A 524 -8.59 -11.66 1.19
N VAL A 525 -9.65 -11.52 0.38
CA VAL A 525 -9.61 -10.82 -0.92
C VAL A 525 -9.09 -9.39 -0.74
N VAL A 526 -9.65 -8.65 0.20
CA VAL A 526 -9.33 -7.24 0.43
C VAL A 526 -7.92 -7.06 1.02
N ALA A 527 -7.48 -7.95 1.91
CA ALA A 527 -6.13 -7.87 2.48
C ALA A 527 -5.03 -8.13 1.44
N ALA A 528 -5.31 -8.95 0.43
CA ALA A 528 -4.32 -9.30 -0.59
C ALA A 528 -3.92 -8.13 -1.50
N SER A 529 -4.72 -7.06 -1.55
CA SER A 529 -4.58 -6.00 -2.54
C SER A 529 -3.24 -5.26 -2.52
N ALA A 530 -2.64 -5.05 -1.34
CA ALA A 530 -1.33 -4.43 -1.27
C ALA A 530 -0.17 -5.39 -1.63
N ALA A 531 -0.41 -6.70 -1.66
CA ALA A 531 0.63 -7.72 -1.82
C ALA A 531 0.66 -8.39 -3.20
N TYR A 532 -0.30 -8.11 -4.09
CA TYR A 532 -0.48 -8.83 -5.36
C TYR A 532 0.79 -8.96 -6.19
N ALA A 533 1.54 -7.87 -6.36
CA ALA A 533 2.73 -7.83 -7.19
C ALA A 533 3.99 -8.44 -6.52
N ILE A 534 3.97 -8.71 -5.22
CA ILE A 534 5.18 -9.02 -4.43
C ILE A 534 5.14 -10.38 -3.73
N ALA A 535 3.96 -10.97 -3.52
CA ALA A 535 3.82 -12.20 -2.75
C ALA A 535 3.48 -13.41 -3.63
N SER A 536 4.04 -14.56 -3.28
CA SER A 536 3.70 -15.86 -3.85
C SER A 536 2.32 -16.35 -3.41
N VAL A 537 1.75 -17.33 -4.14
CA VAL A 537 0.47 -17.98 -3.79
C VAL A 537 0.45 -18.52 -2.36
N LEU A 538 1.57 -19.08 -1.88
CA LEU A 538 1.66 -19.58 -0.50
C LEU A 538 1.60 -18.44 0.53
N GLN A 539 2.32 -17.34 0.27
CA GLN A 539 2.28 -16.16 1.15
C GLN A 539 0.89 -15.53 1.15
N MET A 540 0.21 -15.50 0.01
CA MET A 540 -1.19 -15.05 -0.10
C MET A 540 -2.15 -15.92 0.69
N LEU A 541 -2.00 -17.24 0.62
CA LEU A 541 -2.78 -18.18 1.44
C LEU A 541 -2.59 -17.91 2.94
N LEU A 542 -1.34 -17.71 3.38
CA LEU A 542 -1.01 -17.41 4.78
C LEU A 542 -1.52 -16.03 5.22
N LEU A 543 -1.46 -15.02 4.36
CA LEU A 543 -2.06 -13.71 4.60
C LEU A 543 -3.58 -13.84 4.76
N GLY A 544 -4.23 -14.65 3.93
CA GLY A 544 -5.64 -15.01 4.06
C GLY A 544 -5.95 -15.62 5.41
N ILE A 545 -5.23 -16.69 5.80
CA ILE A 545 -5.44 -17.39 7.08
C ILE A 545 -5.30 -16.41 8.26
N THR A 546 -4.23 -15.63 8.29
CA THR A 546 -3.98 -14.67 9.38
C THR A 546 -5.07 -13.61 9.44
N THR A 547 -5.48 -13.04 8.30
CA THR A 547 -6.55 -12.04 8.24
C THR A 547 -7.90 -12.62 8.69
N GLY A 548 -8.23 -13.85 8.27
CA GLY A 548 -9.44 -14.55 8.70
C GLY A 548 -9.50 -14.78 10.22
N LEU A 549 -8.37 -15.14 10.83
CA LEU A 549 -8.26 -15.28 12.30
C LEU A 549 -8.44 -13.94 13.01
N VAL A 550 -7.82 -12.87 12.52
CA VAL A 550 -7.97 -11.52 13.08
C VAL A 550 -9.42 -11.05 12.96
N TYR A 551 -10.09 -11.32 11.83
CA TYR A 551 -11.50 -10.99 11.63
C TYR A 551 -12.40 -11.69 12.67
N LEU A 552 -12.22 -13.01 12.87
CA LEU A 552 -12.97 -13.74 13.89
C LEU A 552 -12.74 -13.21 15.30
N ALA A 553 -11.49 -12.86 15.64
CA ALA A 553 -11.17 -12.25 16.92
C ALA A 553 -11.83 -10.87 17.07
N ALA A 554 -11.78 -10.03 16.02
CA ALA A 554 -12.38 -8.71 16.01
C ALA A 554 -13.90 -8.78 16.19
N VAL A 555 -14.57 -9.70 15.49
CA VAL A 555 -16.01 -9.98 15.66
C VAL A 555 -16.32 -10.37 17.09
N ARG A 556 -15.51 -11.24 17.70
CA ARG A 556 -15.72 -11.70 19.09
C ARG A 556 -15.59 -10.56 20.10
N ILE A 557 -14.65 -9.65 19.88
CA ILE A 557 -14.35 -8.54 20.81
C ILE A 557 -15.32 -7.37 20.63
N LEU A 558 -15.58 -6.97 19.38
CA LEU A 558 -16.30 -5.75 19.04
C LEU A 558 -17.78 -6.00 18.68
N GLY A 559 -18.17 -7.24 18.39
CA GLY A 559 -19.46 -7.56 17.78
C GLY A 559 -20.69 -7.19 18.61
N ASN A 560 -20.55 -7.21 19.94
CA ASN A 560 -21.63 -6.80 20.84
C ASN A 560 -21.75 -5.27 20.98
N ARG A 561 -20.68 -4.52 20.69
CA ARG A 561 -20.66 -3.06 20.81
C ARG A 561 -21.11 -2.36 19.54
N LEU A 562 -20.72 -2.89 18.38
CA LEU A 562 -20.95 -2.24 17.09
C LEU A 562 -22.31 -2.59 16.47
N GLY A 563 -22.84 -3.79 16.72
CA GLY A 563 -24.08 -4.28 16.10
C GLY A 563 -23.87 -4.77 14.66
N GLU A 564 -24.85 -5.53 14.14
CA GLU A 564 -24.78 -6.16 12.82
C GLU A 564 -24.59 -5.15 11.67
N ALA A 565 -25.17 -3.96 11.82
CA ALA A 565 -24.80 -2.68 11.21
C ALA A 565 -23.41 -2.65 10.54
N ALA A 566 -22.41 -2.86 11.39
CA ALA A 566 -21.02 -2.55 11.15
C ALA A 566 -20.18 -3.75 10.68
N ASP A 567 -20.78 -4.90 10.34
CA ASP A 567 -20.03 -6.09 9.93
C ASP A 567 -19.15 -5.83 8.70
N LEU A 568 -19.71 -5.16 7.69
CA LEU A 568 -18.95 -4.78 6.49
C LEU A 568 -17.81 -3.81 6.82
N ALA A 569 -18.07 -2.77 7.61
CA ALA A 569 -17.02 -1.83 8.05
C ALA A 569 -15.91 -2.51 8.84
N LEU A 570 -16.26 -3.49 9.69
CA LEU A 570 -15.29 -4.28 10.44
C LEU A 570 -14.42 -5.15 9.52
N MET A 571 -15.02 -5.77 8.50
CA MET A 571 -14.29 -6.55 7.49
C MET A 571 -13.25 -5.69 6.78
N PHE A 572 -13.64 -4.51 6.29
CA PHE A 572 -12.73 -3.60 5.59
C PHE A 572 -11.64 -3.05 6.52
N ALA A 573 -11.97 -2.72 7.76
CA ALA A 573 -10.98 -2.26 8.74
C ALA A 573 -9.93 -3.34 9.03
N VAL A 574 -10.35 -4.58 9.27
CA VAL A 574 -9.45 -5.71 9.53
C VAL A 574 -8.61 -6.04 8.30
N ALA A 575 -9.27 -6.22 7.16
CA ALA A 575 -8.60 -6.58 5.91
C ALA A 575 -7.59 -5.53 5.48
N GLY A 576 -7.98 -4.25 5.54
CA GLY A 576 -7.08 -3.14 5.26
C GLY A 576 -5.89 -3.11 6.22
N THR A 577 -6.12 -3.19 7.53
CA THR A 577 -5.03 -3.20 8.54
C THR A 577 -4.03 -4.34 8.29
N CYS A 578 -4.52 -5.56 8.01
CA CYS A 578 -3.66 -6.71 7.71
C CYS A 578 -2.94 -6.54 6.36
N GLY A 579 -3.64 -6.07 5.33
CA GLY A 579 -3.10 -5.85 4.00
C GLY A 579 -2.05 -4.76 3.95
N SER A 580 -2.23 -3.65 4.68
CA SER A 580 -1.28 -2.54 4.78
C SER A 580 0.12 -2.97 5.22
N LEU A 581 0.19 -4.00 6.08
CA LEU A 581 1.47 -4.51 6.59
C LEU A 581 2.15 -5.49 5.61
N ALA A 582 1.40 -6.05 4.66
CA ALA A 582 1.89 -7.10 3.78
C ALA A 582 3.08 -6.66 2.89
N PRO A 583 3.14 -5.43 2.33
CA PRO A 583 4.33 -4.94 1.63
C PRO A 583 5.60 -4.92 2.47
N GLY A 584 5.48 -4.57 3.75
CA GLY A 584 6.62 -4.56 4.67
C GLY A 584 7.11 -5.97 5.00
N VAL A 585 6.18 -6.94 5.08
CA VAL A 585 6.49 -8.34 5.44
C VAL A 585 6.98 -9.16 4.25
N PHE A 586 6.38 -8.97 3.07
CA PHE A 586 6.66 -9.77 1.86
C PHE A 586 7.53 -9.05 0.83
N GLY A 587 7.99 -7.82 1.14
CA GLY A 587 8.84 -7.04 0.25
C GLY A 587 10.15 -7.74 -0.15
N PRO A 588 10.84 -7.21 -1.17
CA PRO A 588 11.99 -7.86 -1.82
C PRO A 588 13.16 -8.16 -0.88
N GLU A 589 13.23 -7.52 0.29
CA GLU A 589 14.27 -7.76 1.29
C GLU A 589 14.07 -9.07 2.09
N GLY A 590 12.95 -9.77 1.90
CA GLY A 590 12.66 -11.13 2.39
C GLY A 590 12.46 -11.22 3.91
N LEU A 591 11.58 -12.11 4.40
CA LEU A 591 11.07 -12.22 5.80
C LEU A 591 12.07 -12.17 6.98
N LEU A 592 13.39 -12.21 6.76
CA LEU A 592 14.44 -12.29 7.79
C LEU A 592 15.61 -11.29 7.61
N GLY A 593 15.52 -10.34 6.67
CA GLY A 593 16.55 -9.30 6.46
C GLY A 593 16.36 -8.06 7.34
N ALA A 594 17.45 -7.29 7.59
CA ALA A 594 17.37 -5.99 8.27
C ALA A 594 16.40 -5.00 7.57
N GLY A 595 16.21 -5.17 6.26
CA GLY A 595 15.21 -4.47 5.45
C GLY A 595 13.75 -4.64 5.83
N VAL A 596 13.38 -5.81 6.34
CA VAL A 596 11.99 -6.09 6.78
C VAL A 596 11.60 -5.15 7.90
N VAL A 597 12.54 -4.84 8.81
CA VAL A 597 12.26 -3.91 9.91
C VAL A 597 11.98 -2.52 9.33
N GLY A 598 12.77 -2.05 8.38
CA GLY A 598 12.54 -0.77 7.68
C GLY A 598 11.19 -0.73 6.96
N GLY A 599 10.90 -1.74 6.14
CA GLY A 599 9.65 -1.84 5.39
C GLY A 599 8.42 -1.95 6.29
N VAL A 600 8.45 -2.82 7.31
CA VAL A 600 7.35 -2.95 8.28
C VAL A 600 7.17 -1.67 9.08
N LEU A 601 8.25 -0.97 9.48
CA LEU A 601 8.15 0.32 10.17
C LEU A 601 7.49 1.37 9.27
N MET A 602 7.89 1.46 8.00
CA MET A 602 7.31 2.41 7.06
C MET A 602 5.82 2.14 6.81
N GLN A 603 5.46 0.87 6.57
CA GLN A 603 4.06 0.48 6.40
C GLN A 603 3.23 0.70 7.67
N SER A 604 3.80 0.42 8.84
CA SER A 604 3.13 0.65 10.14
C SER A 604 2.91 2.14 10.39
N PHE A 605 3.86 2.99 9.98
CA PHE A 605 3.74 4.44 10.08
C PHE A 605 2.63 4.97 9.16
N GLY A 606 2.60 4.56 7.89
CA GLY A 606 1.53 4.92 6.96
C GLY A 606 0.15 4.44 7.43
N LEU A 607 0.07 3.20 7.92
CA LEU A 607 -1.15 2.65 8.52
C LEU A 607 -1.59 3.45 9.75
N ALA A 608 -0.67 3.83 10.65
CA ALA A 608 -0.99 4.62 11.83
C ALA A 608 -1.58 6.00 11.46
N LEU A 609 -1.07 6.64 10.40
CA LEU A 609 -1.60 7.89 9.87
C LEU A 609 -3.00 7.70 9.26
N ALA A 610 -3.19 6.63 8.48
CA ALA A 610 -4.50 6.28 7.92
C ALA A 610 -5.53 6.08 9.03
N LEU A 611 -5.17 5.32 10.07
CA LEU A 611 -6.03 5.08 11.24
C LEU A 611 -6.29 6.37 12.02
N ALA A 612 -5.28 7.22 12.24
CA ALA A 612 -5.47 8.50 12.93
C ALA A 612 -6.45 9.41 12.17
N LEU A 613 -6.28 9.53 10.85
CA LEU A 613 -7.17 10.30 9.98
C LEU A 613 -8.58 9.70 9.98
N ALA A 614 -8.71 8.39 9.79
CA ALA A 614 -9.99 7.69 9.72
C ALA A 614 -10.77 7.80 11.03
N LEU A 615 -10.14 7.49 12.16
CA LEU A 615 -10.77 7.55 13.48
C LEU A 615 -11.13 8.99 13.85
N GLY A 616 -10.23 9.95 13.58
CA GLY A 616 -10.46 11.36 13.79
C GLY A 616 -11.65 11.87 12.98
N ALA A 617 -11.65 11.62 11.67
CA ALA A 617 -12.73 12.02 10.77
C ALA A 617 -14.07 11.38 11.15
N GLY A 618 -14.09 10.07 11.42
CA GLY A 618 -15.31 9.36 11.81
C GLY A 618 -15.92 9.88 13.13
N LEU A 619 -15.09 10.15 14.13
CA LEU A 619 -15.55 10.72 15.41
C LEU A 619 -16.01 12.17 15.26
N LEU A 620 -15.28 13.00 14.52
CA LEU A 620 -15.67 14.39 14.25
C LEU A 620 -17.00 14.44 13.49
N LEU A 621 -17.18 13.56 12.50
CA LEU A 621 -18.42 13.46 11.76
C LEU A 621 -19.58 12.98 12.65
N ALA A 622 -19.33 12.04 13.55
CA ALA A 622 -20.32 11.64 14.55
C ALA A 622 -20.72 12.82 15.46
N LEU A 623 -19.76 13.63 15.91
CA LEU A 623 -20.04 14.81 16.73
C LEU A 623 -20.84 15.87 15.96
N LEU A 624 -20.46 16.13 14.70
CA LEU A 624 -21.16 17.04 13.81
C LEU A 624 -22.62 16.59 13.61
N LEU A 625 -22.84 15.32 13.27
CA LEU A 625 -24.17 14.77 13.04
C LEU A 625 -25.02 14.70 14.32
N ARG A 626 -24.40 14.54 15.49
CA ARG A 626 -25.09 14.63 16.79
C ARG A 626 -25.55 16.04 17.12
N SER A 627 -24.79 17.06 16.69
CA SER A 627 -25.21 18.45 16.86
C SER A 627 -26.43 18.83 16.00
N LEU A 628 -26.63 18.10 14.88
CA LEU A 628 -27.73 18.29 13.94
C LEU A 628 -28.83 17.26 14.19
N SER A 629 -29.61 17.45 15.26
CA SER A 629 -30.57 16.44 15.76
C SER A 629 -31.64 16.00 14.73
N TRP A 630 -31.95 16.83 13.72
CA TRP A 630 -32.90 16.51 12.64
C TRP A 630 -32.34 15.52 11.61
N LEU A 631 -31.03 15.25 11.61
CA LEU A 631 -30.37 14.28 10.72
C LEU A 631 -30.37 12.85 11.27
N ARG A 632 -30.82 12.63 12.50
CA ARG A 632 -30.91 11.31 13.14
C ARG A 632 -32.30 10.71 13.00
N VAL A 633 -32.38 9.38 12.99
CA VAL A 633 -33.68 8.69 12.99
C VAL A 633 -34.38 8.95 14.33
N ALA A 634 -35.67 9.29 14.29
CA ALA A 634 -36.47 9.56 15.49
C ALA A 634 -36.43 8.36 16.45
N GLY A 635 -35.89 8.55 17.65
CA GLY A 635 -35.74 7.51 18.67
C GLY A 635 -34.35 6.88 18.80
N SER A 636 -33.36 7.32 18.00
CA SER A 636 -31.95 6.88 18.08
C SER A 636 -31.04 7.84 18.83
#